data_AF-A0A9P7ZYH8-F1
#
_entry.id   AF-A0A9P7ZYH8-F1
#
_cell.length_a   1.000
_cell.length_b   1.000
_cell.length_c   1.000
_cell.angle_alpha   90.00
_cell.angle_beta   90.00
_cell.angle_gamma   90.00
#
_symmetry.space_group_name_H-M   'P 1'
#
loop_
_entity.id
_entity.type
_entity.pdbx_description
1 polymer ?
#
loop_
_entity_poly.entity_id
_entity_poly.type
_entity_poly.pdbx_seq_one_letter_code
_entity_poly.pdbx_strand_id
1 'polypeptide(L)'
;MTTSKQEVTSEKSLDPQERTVHPMAHQDSELTVTNDIHTKKGSSDDVEFVSAAADPDEQAFVDGPLYGWVIVFAAFTSQMVSMGVCNVYGVYQNYYFTKTFQGSASTFQLAWIGSLAIMALDLAGPFAGSICDYFGHRQSALVGVIVMTLSLVAAAFATEVWQLYLSQGLLYGLGGSLTYFASLTLPSQWFKRNRGFVTGISISGGGIGGLWLSPVISKLLDSKGLRWTMLAVAIAHLVILFPVCMLFKTRNETGRQRVKRIKRFGFRKGESLEEEKKRKFVDFTILRDTRFCLLFVAGIFVVSGYFTPFYFINSYATQHGVDTSTAALMVGVMNGSSAVGRIVMGLVSDKIGSINALLISTFAATLSLFLIWTFAKTVAVMFLFSVVYGLCCGAYLSSTVSASGEICGQGRLATVTGILYAGMAVGSTIGSPTSGAILDSIGHKTDYTGVIVWAGTVMLIGSSLLFLLKYRTNKRMFVKFMPRSPSDDINMENLNNTPVTQQPRGQHGMQQSFAQEFSPDDENHGVYGSLMNTAGSIIGALGSIPCCICCPNPYKSVSQGHVGLITRFGKFYKIVDPGLTKINPVTEKMIKVDIKIQIADIPQQVIMTKDNVNVQIDSVLYWHIINPSQSVFGVSNVQAALIERTQTTLRHILGMRVLQELIENREAIGEEIQEVIDAPARNWGVKVESVLIKDITFSKELQESLSSAAQAKRMAESKVIGAQAEVDSAKLMRAAADILNTPAAMQIRYLETMTSMAKGSNTRVIFMPTQQSGNEMTPMQANQWEQMAKQ
;
A
#
# COMPACT_ATOMS: atom_id res chain seq x y z
N MET A 1 22.58 -65.46 -40.26
CA MET A 1 23.79 -64.82 -39.70
C MET A 1 23.42 -64.23 -38.35
N THR A 2 24.01 -64.82 -37.31
CA THR A 2 24.29 -64.31 -35.95
C THR A 2 23.14 -63.66 -35.14
N THR A 3 22.42 -64.40 -34.27
CA THR A 3 22.72 -64.85 -32.87
C THR A 3 22.41 -63.76 -31.80
N SER A 4 21.29 -63.85 -31.04
CA SER A 4 21.03 -64.62 -29.79
C SER A 4 21.58 -63.90 -28.53
N LYS A 5 20.98 -63.82 -27.32
CA LYS A 5 20.02 -64.71 -26.62
C LYS A 5 19.68 -64.13 -25.22
N GLN A 6 18.45 -64.41 -24.73
CA GLN A 6 18.01 -64.87 -23.37
C GLN A 6 18.30 -64.05 -22.09
N GLU A 7 17.25 -63.68 -21.31
CA GLU A 7 16.59 -64.39 -20.16
C GLU A 7 17.52 -64.56 -18.93
N VAL A 8 17.09 -64.26 -17.68
CA VAL A 8 16.40 -65.22 -16.78
C VAL A 8 16.08 -64.59 -15.38
N THR A 9 14.83 -64.80 -14.90
CA THR A 9 14.25 -64.95 -13.51
C THR A 9 14.44 -63.87 -12.42
N SER A 10 13.43 -63.36 -11.70
CA SER A 10 12.30 -63.88 -10.87
C SER A 10 12.63 -64.23 -9.40
N GLU A 11 11.98 -63.57 -8.43
CA GLU A 11 11.20 -64.17 -7.31
C GLU A 11 10.58 -63.07 -6.40
N LYS A 12 9.24 -62.99 -6.33
CA LYS A 12 8.33 -63.36 -5.21
C LYS A 12 8.26 -62.34 -4.05
N SER A 13 7.18 -61.54 -3.94
CA SER A 13 5.81 -61.84 -3.45
C SER A 13 5.69 -61.94 -1.93
N LEU A 14 4.91 -61.04 -1.30
CA LEU A 14 3.83 -61.35 -0.33
C LEU A 14 3.23 -60.06 0.27
N ASP A 15 1.92 -59.90 0.07
CA ASP A 15 0.92 -59.19 0.88
C ASP A 15 0.05 -60.31 1.54
N PRO A 16 -0.96 -60.10 2.44
CA PRO A 16 -1.48 -58.90 3.14
C PRO A 16 -1.95 -59.16 4.63
N GLN A 17 -2.67 -58.18 5.24
CA GLN A 17 -3.59 -58.27 6.43
C GLN A 17 -2.93 -58.39 7.84
N GLU A 18 -3.42 -57.92 8.99
CA GLU A 18 -4.69 -57.32 9.47
C GLU A 18 -4.45 -56.69 10.89
N ARG A 19 -5.23 -55.63 11.22
CA ARG A 19 -5.89 -55.28 12.52
C ARG A 19 -5.19 -55.18 13.90
N THR A 20 -5.58 -54.08 14.58
CA THR A 20 -6.02 -53.88 16.00
C THR A 20 -5.06 -53.46 17.15
N VAL A 21 -5.25 -52.21 17.60
CA VAL A 21 -5.52 -51.65 18.96
C VAL A 21 -4.61 -51.98 20.19
N HIS A 22 -4.11 -50.87 20.80
CA HIS A 22 -3.54 -50.55 22.15
C HIS A 22 -3.97 -51.39 23.39
N PRO A 23 -3.33 -51.33 24.61
CA PRO A 23 -2.70 -50.15 25.27
C PRO A 23 -1.49 -50.36 26.27
N MET A 24 -0.95 -49.22 26.76
CA MET A 24 -0.30 -48.89 28.06
C MET A 24 0.76 -49.81 28.73
N ALA A 25 1.96 -49.26 29.02
CA ALA A 25 2.44 -48.89 30.39
C ALA A 25 3.97 -48.64 30.47
N HIS A 26 4.33 -47.69 31.34
CA HIS A 26 5.63 -47.29 31.92
C HIS A 26 6.86 -48.21 31.77
N GLN A 27 8.05 -47.61 31.51
CA GLN A 27 9.14 -47.58 32.51
C GLN A 27 10.30 -46.62 32.13
N ASP A 28 10.91 -46.06 33.17
CA ASP A 28 11.98 -45.06 33.22
C ASP A 28 13.33 -45.49 32.61
N SER A 29 14.15 -44.53 32.16
CA SER A 29 15.61 -44.55 32.39
C SER A 29 16.25 -43.17 32.20
N GLU A 30 17.00 -42.79 33.24
CA GLU A 30 17.86 -41.61 33.37
C GLU A 30 19.03 -41.59 32.37
N LEU A 31 19.55 -40.39 32.05
CA LEU A 31 21.01 -40.12 31.99
C LEU A 31 21.32 -38.61 31.87
N THR A 32 21.58 -38.03 33.04
CA THR A 32 22.73 -37.18 33.40
C THR A 32 23.05 -35.91 32.58
N VAL A 33 22.72 -34.76 33.17
CA VAL A 33 23.20 -33.41 32.83
C VAL A 33 24.47 -33.12 33.63
N THR A 34 25.57 -32.76 32.96
CA THR A 34 26.75 -32.15 33.60
C THR A 34 26.63 -30.64 33.63
N ASN A 35 26.60 -30.10 34.86
CA ASN A 35 26.78 -28.69 35.18
C ASN A 35 28.27 -28.38 35.26
N ASP A 36 28.69 -27.22 34.74
CA ASP A 36 29.85 -26.50 35.26
C ASP A 36 29.48 -25.04 35.51
N ILE A 37 29.57 -24.65 36.79
CA ILE A 37 29.39 -23.30 37.31
C ILE A 37 30.76 -22.83 37.76
N HIS A 38 31.22 -21.69 37.21
CA HIS A 38 32.19 -20.85 37.90
C HIS A 38 31.58 -19.46 38.20
N THR A 39 31.45 -19.21 39.50
CA THR A 39 31.00 -17.98 40.16
C THR A 39 32.04 -16.86 40.13
N LYS A 40 31.60 -15.59 39.99
CA LYS A 40 31.96 -14.51 40.94
C LYS A 40 31.01 -13.28 40.82
N LYS A 41 30.85 -12.64 41.99
CA LYS A 41 29.76 -11.78 42.51
C LYS A 41 29.82 -10.28 42.15
N GLY A 42 28.64 -9.65 42.26
CA GLY A 42 28.40 -8.23 42.64
C GLY A 42 27.96 -7.38 41.44
N SER A 43 26.90 -6.58 41.46
CA SER A 43 26.06 -6.03 42.52
C SER A 43 24.67 -5.72 41.96
N SER A 44 23.65 -5.83 42.80
CA SER A 44 22.29 -5.32 42.58
C SER A 44 22.33 -3.80 42.45
N ASP A 45 22.00 -3.31 41.26
CA ASP A 45 21.31 -2.03 40.96
C ASP A 45 21.54 -1.77 39.48
N ASP A 46 20.68 -2.27 38.59
CA ASP A 46 20.59 -1.74 37.23
C ASP A 46 19.28 -2.14 36.53
N VAL A 47 18.44 -1.11 36.39
CA VAL A 47 17.61 -0.81 35.22
C VAL A 47 16.54 -1.84 34.85
N GLU A 48 15.31 -1.51 35.22
CA GLU A 48 14.11 -1.88 34.45
C GLU A 48 14.41 -1.74 32.95
N PHE A 49 14.54 -2.85 32.25
CA PHE A 49 14.36 -2.89 30.82
C PHE A 49 12.87 -2.64 30.56
N VAL A 50 12.50 -1.36 30.58
CA VAL A 50 11.33 -0.87 29.84
C VAL A 50 11.52 -1.40 28.43
N SER A 51 10.68 -2.35 28.04
CA SER A 51 10.53 -2.75 26.66
C SER A 51 10.17 -1.49 25.88
N ALA A 52 11.19 -0.86 25.28
CA ALA A 52 10.98 0.20 24.34
C ALA A 52 10.18 -0.42 23.19
N ALA A 53 8.90 -0.08 23.16
CA ALA A 53 7.96 -0.43 22.11
C ALA A 53 8.69 -0.34 20.76
N ALA A 54 8.92 -1.49 20.13
CA ALA A 54 9.13 -1.51 18.71
C ALA A 54 7.77 -1.20 18.11
N ASP A 55 7.56 0.07 17.75
CA ASP A 55 6.33 0.59 17.14
C ASP A 55 5.86 -0.34 16.01
N PRO A 56 4.69 -0.98 16.15
CA PRO A 56 4.09 -1.81 15.11
C PRO A 56 3.53 -1.01 13.93
N ASP A 57 3.64 0.33 13.95
CA ASP A 57 2.93 1.27 13.07
C ASP A 57 3.79 1.87 11.92
N GLU A 58 5.04 1.42 11.70
CA GLU A 58 5.96 2.06 10.73
C GLU A 58 5.53 1.94 9.24
N GLN A 59 4.42 1.26 8.92
CA GLN A 59 3.97 1.00 7.53
C GLN A 59 2.45 1.18 7.25
N ALA A 60 1.69 1.88 8.10
CA ALA A 60 0.36 2.36 7.70
C ALA A 60 0.50 3.50 6.67
N PHE A 61 0.22 3.21 5.41
CA PHE A 61 0.25 4.11 4.27
C PHE A 61 -0.65 5.34 4.48
N VAL A 62 -0.06 6.48 4.84
CA VAL A 62 -0.68 7.79 4.65
C VAL A 62 0.34 8.73 4.01
N ASP A 63 0.08 9.13 2.77
CA ASP A 63 0.79 10.23 2.14
C ASP A 63 0.53 11.49 2.96
N GLY A 64 1.61 12.13 3.44
CA GLY A 64 1.61 13.48 4.02
C GLY A 64 0.59 13.70 5.14
N PRO A 65 0.91 13.47 6.43
CA PRO A 65 0.21 14.19 7.51
C PRO A 65 0.19 15.70 7.19
N LEU A 66 -0.74 16.49 7.76
CA LEU A 66 -0.85 17.95 7.54
C LEU A 66 0.53 18.67 7.52
N TYR A 67 1.46 18.20 8.35
CA TYR A 67 2.84 18.71 8.42
C TYR A 67 3.69 18.51 7.16
N GLY A 68 3.47 17.45 6.37
CA GLY A 68 4.15 17.24 5.10
C GLY A 68 3.93 18.38 4.11
N TRP A 69 2.72 18.95 4.07
CA TRP A 69 2.43 20.14 3.25
C TRP A 69 3.07 21.42 3.80
N VAL A 70 3.23 21.53 5.12
CA VAL A 70 4.02 22.61 5.74
C VAL A 70 5.48 22.55 5.28
N ILE A 71 6.04 21.34 5.16
CA ILE A 71 7.39 21.14 4.61
C ILE A 71 7.47 21.57 3.14
N VAL A 72 6.46 21.23 2.32
CA VAL A 72 6.40 21.67 0.91
C VAL A 72 6.36 23.19 0.82
N PHE A 73 5.52 23.84 1.60
CA PHE A 73 5.42 25.30 1.64
C PHE A 73 6.73 25.95 2.10
N ALA A 74 7.37 25.37 3.13
CA ALA A 74 8.65 25.86 3.61
C ALA A 74 9.76 25.69 2.57
N ALA A 75 9.84 24.54 1.91
CA ALA A 75 10.80 24.28 0.84
C ALA A 75 10.58 25.20 -0.37
N PHE A 76 9.31 25.41 -0.77
CA PHE A 76 8.92 26.34 -1.82
C PHE A 76 9.39 27.77 -1.53
N THR A 77 9.10 28.27 -0.33
CA THR A 77 9.46 29.64 0.08
C THR A 77 10.97 29.79 0.21
N SER A 78 11.64 28.76 0.73
CA SER A 78 13.10 28.71 0.82
C SER A 78 13.76 28.81 -0.56
N GLN A 79 13.28 28.03 -1.53
CA GLN A 79 13.74 28.06 -2.92
C GLN A 79 13.41 29.39 -3.61
N MET A 80 12.24 29.97 -3.34
CA MET A 80 11.81 31.24 -3.92
C MET A 80 12.73 32.39 -3.55
N VAL A 81 13.17 32.48 -2.29
CA VAL A 81 14.04 33.57 -1.84
C VAL A 81 15.51 33.29 -2.18
N SER A 82 16.00 32.07 -1.92
CA SER A 82 17.42 31.73 -2.14
C SER A 82 17.79 31.68 -3.63
N MET A 83 17.15 30.82 -4.42
CA MET A 83 17.41 30.74 -5.86
C MET A 83 16.88 31.96 -6.62
N GLY A 84 15.92 32.68 -6.06
CA GLY A 84 15.43 33.93 -6.62
C GLY A 84 16.54 34.97 -6.82
N VAL A 85 17.40 35.19 -5.83
CA VAL A 85 18.52 36.15 -5.96
C VAL A 85 19.54 35.68 -7.00
N CYS A 86 19.87 34.40 -7.05
CA CYS A 86 20.73 33.84 -8.10
C CYS A 86 20.16 34.11 -9.50
N ASN A 87 18.86 33.89 -9.68
CA ASN A 87 18.17 34.09 -10.96
C ASN A 87 18.06 35.57 -11.37
N VAL A 88 18.11 36.50 -10.39
CA VAL A 88 18.05 37.95 -10.63
C VAL A 88 19.44 38.59 -10.80
N TYR A 89 20.51 37.80 -10.80
CA TYR A 89 21.88 38.31 -10.92
C TYR A 89 22.09 39.24 -12.13
N GLY A 90 21.42 38.99 -13.25
CA GLY A 90 21.50 39.84 -14.44
C GLY A 90 21.13 41.31 -14.20
N VAL A 91 20.24 41.61 -13.24
CA VAL A 91 19.87 42.98 -12.84
C VAL A 91 21.03 43.64 -12.08
N TYR A 92 21.67 42.91 -11.16
CA TYR A 92 22.87 43.37 -10.46
C TYR A 92 24.02 43.61 -11.43
N GLN A 93 24.26 42.68 -12.36
CA GLN A 93 25.29 42.80 -13.39
C GLN A 93 25.12 44.08 -14.22
N ASN A 94 23.89 44.38 -14.66
CA ASN A 94 23.61 45.60 -15.41
C ASN A 94 23.91 46.86 -14.57
N TYR A 95 23.46 46.89 -13.31
CA TYR A 95 23.74 48.01 -12.40
C TYR A 95 25.24 48.19 -12.13
N TYR A 96 25.98 47.09 -11.95
CA TYR A 96 27.43 47.13 -11.78
C TYR A 96 28.13 47.71 -12.99
N PHE A 97 27.75 47.31 -14.19
CA PHE A 97 28.33 47.80 -15.44
C PHE A 97 27.98 49.26 -15.69
N THR A 98 26.73 49.65 -15.43
CA THR A 98 26.19 50.97 -15.79
C THR A 98 26.35 52.03 -14.72
N LYS A 99 26.59 51.71 -13.44
CA LYS A 99 26.65 52.71 -12.35
C LYS A 99 27.84 52.51 -11.41
N THR A 100 28.12 51.29 -10.94
CA THR A 100 29.14 51.07 -9.88
C THR A 100 30.57 51.00 -10.40
N PHE A 101 30.81 50.25 -11.47
CA PHE A 101 32.14 49.97 -12.03
C PHE A 101 32.24 50.47 -13.48
N GLN A 102 31.64 51.62 -13.76
CA GLN A 102 31.67 52.23 -15.09
C GLN A 102 33.13 52.39 -15.56
N GLY A 103 33.49 51.68 -16.63
CA GLY A 103 34.83 51.76 -17.25
C GLY A 103 35.96 51.04 -16.51
N SER A 104 35.74 50.51 -15.30
CA SER A 104 36.78 49.83 -14.51
C SER A 104 36.73 48.30 -14.59
N ALA A 105 35.58 47.72 -14.97
CA ALA A 105 35.39 46.27 -15.06
C ALA A 105 34.73 45.87 -16.38
N SER A 106 35.16 44.74 -16.95
CA SER A 106 34.56 44.21 -18.17
C SER A 106 33.23 43.48 -17.89
N THR A 107 32.33 43.42 -18.88
CA THR A 107 31.07 42.65 -18.77
C THR A 107 31.32 41.18 -18.42
N PHE A 108 32.43 40.62 -18.91
CA PHE A 108 32.86 39.25 -18.60
C PHE A 108 33.24 39.09 -17.11
N GLN A 109 34.03 40.00 -16.56
CA GLN A 109 34.39 40.00 -15.14
C GLN A 109 33.14 40.08 -14.26
N LEU A 110 32.20 40.96 -14.61
CA LEU A 110 30.96 41.09 -13.85
C LEU A 110 30.07 39.84 -13.99
N ALA A 111 29.95 39.21 -15.16
CA ALA A 111 29.18 37.98 -15.32
C ALA A 111 29.71 36.83 -14.44
N TRP A 112 31.02 36.80 -14.19
CA TRP A 112 31.67 35.76 -13.41
C TRP A 112 31.20 35.69 -11.95
N ILE A 113 30.72 36.80 -11.36
CA ILE A 113 30.23 36.81 -9.96
C ILE A 113 29.01 35.89 -9.81
N GLY A 114 28.01 36.00 -10.69
CA GLY A 114 26.81 35.17 -10.65
C GLY A 114 27.09 33.71 -10.99
N SER A 115 27.94 33.47 -11.99
CA SER A 115 28.40 32.12 -12.36
C SER A 115 29.15 31.45 -11.21
N LEU A 116 30.01 32.19 -10.51
CA LEU A 116 30.74 31.70 -9.34
C LEU A 116 29.80 31.31 -8.20
N ALA A 117 28.69 32.03 -8.01
CA ALA A 117 27.67 31.68 -7.01
C ALA A 117 27.00 30.34 -7.29
N ILE A 118 26.54 30.11 -8.54
CA ILE A 118 25.91 28.85 -8.94
C ILE A 118 26.94 27.71 -8.90
N MET A 119 28.15 27.94 -9.41
CA MET A 119 29.22 26.95 -9.40
C MET A 119 29.60 26.55 -7.97
N ALA A 120 29.73 27.50 -7.04
CA ALA A 120 30.02 27.21 -5.64
C ALA A 120 28.87 26.45 -4.96
N LEU A 121 27.62 26.77 -5.31
CA LEU A 121 26.43 26.07 -4.81
C LEU A 121 26.44 24.59 -5.19
N ASP A 122 26.65 24.30 -6.47
CA ASP A 122 26.57 22.94 -7.02
C ASP A 122 27.81 22.12 -6.65
N LEU A 123 29.01 22.69 -6.72
CA LEU A 123 30.27 22.00 -6.40
C LEU A 123 30.37 21.64 -4.91
N ALA A 124 29.79 22.46 -4.03
CA ALA A 124 29.69 22.16 -2.60
C ALA A 124 28.60 21.12 -2.26
N GLY A 125 27.79 20.71 -3.24
CA GLY A 125 26.66 19.81 -3.07
C GLY A 125 26.96 18.49 -2.34
N PRO A 126 28.05 17.75 -2.61
CA PRO A 126 28.36 16.50 -1.92
C PRO A 126 28.53 16.73 -0.41
N PHE A 127 29.20 17.81 -0.03
CA PHE A 127 29.42 18.17 1.37
C PHE A 127 28.14 18.72 2.02
N ALA A 128 27.42 19.60 1.33
CA ALA A 128 26.16 20.15 1.82
C ALA A 128 25.10 19.07 2.04
N GLY A 129 24.99 18.12 1.10
CA GLY A 129 24.11 16.96 1.20
C GLY A 129 24.49 16.04 2.36
N SER A 130 25.79 15.77 2.55
CA SER A 130 26.28 15.01 3.70
C SER A 130 26.03 15.70 5.04
N ILE A 131 26.16 17.03 5.11
CA ILE A 131 25.81 17.81 6.29
C ILE A 131 24.32 17.69 6.59
N CYS A 132 23.45 17.74 5.58
CA CYS A 132 22.01 17.55 5.72
C CYS A 132 21.65 16.15 6.26
N ASP A 133 22.24 15.09 5.67
CA ASP A 133 21.97 13.71 6.07
C ASP A 133 22.54 13.40 7.47
N TYR A 134 23.67 14.00 7.86
CA TYR A 134 24.33 13.73 9.14
C TYR A 134 23.81 14.59 10.29
N PHE A 135 23.78 15.92 10.13
CA PHE A 135 23.38 16.86 11.18
C PHE A 135 21.88 17.20 11.17
N GLY A 136 21.20 16.93 10.06
CA GLY A 136 19.79 17.22 9.84
C GLY A 136 19.54 18.44 8.96
N HIS A 137 18.40 18.42 8.27
CA HIS A 137 18.05 19.40 7.23
C HIS A 137 17.84 20.81 7.82
N ARG A 138 17.22 20.90 9.00
CA ARG A 138 16.99 22.18 9.70
C ARG A 138 18.28 22.90 10.06
N GLN A 139 19.22 22.19 10.70
CA GLN A 139 20.47 22.81 11.15
C GLN A 139 21.34 23.23 9.97
N SER A 140 21.43 22.38 8.93
CA SER A 140 22.11 22.73 7.68
C SER A 140 21.54 24.01 7.06
N ALA A 141 20.21 24.07 6.90
CA ALA A 141 19.56 25.23 6.30
C ALA A 141 19.76 26.51 7.13
N LEU A 142 19.71 26.45 8.46
CA LEU A 142 19.93 27.62 9.32
C LEU A 142 21.36 28.17 9.21
N VAL A 143 22.36 27.29 9.17
CA VAL A 143 23.75 27.70 8.91
C VAL A 143 23.86 28.35 7.54
N GLY A 144 23.21 27.77 6.51
CA GLY A 144 23.15 28.35 5.17
C GLY A 144 22.57 29.77 5.15
N VAL A 145 21.44 29.99 5.83
CA VAL A 145 20.80 31.32 5.93
C VAL A 145 21.72 32.36 6.57
N ILE A 146 22.43 32.00 7.65
CA ILE A 146 23.38 32.91 8.30
C ILE A 146 24.51 33.27 7.34
N VAL A 147 25.11 32.28 6.66
CA VAL A 147 26.20 32.50 5.72
C VAL A 147 25.76 33.36 4.53
N MET A 148 24.59 33.09 3.95
CA MET A 148 24.03 33.89 2.86
C MET A 148 23.71 35.33 3.28
N THR A 149 23.22 35.52 4.50
CA THR A 149 22.92 36.86 5.03
C THR A 149 24.21 37.66 5.21
N LEU A 150 25.23 37.06 5.83
CA LEU A 150 26.53 37.68 6.01
C LEU A 150 27.23 37.97 4.68
N SER A 151 27.06 37.11 3.67
CA SER A 151 27.65 37.34 2.36
C SER A 151 27.01 38.52 1.63
N LEU A 152 25.69 38.70 1.71
CA LEU A 152 25.01 39.88 1.16
C LEU A 152 25.35 41.15 1.93
N VAL A 153 25.50 41.08 3.25
CA VAL A 153 25.98 42.22 4.06
C VAL A 153 27.39 42.61 3.63
N ALA A 154 28.30 41.65 3.47
CA ALA A 154 29.66 41.92 2.99
C ALA A 154 29.65 42.51 1.56
N ALA A 155 28.81 41.98 0.66
CA ALA A 155 28.65 42.50 -0.69
C ALA A 155 28.14 43.95 -0.72
N ALA A 156 27.35 44.37 0.28
CA ALA A 156 26.84 45.74 0.37
C ALA A 156 27.93 46.80 0.57
N PHE A 157 29.12 46.40 1.06
CA PHE A 157 30.27 47.27 1.29
C PHE A 157 31.38 47.07 0.25
N ALA A 158 31.12 46.31 -0.81
CA ALA A 158 32.12 46.03 -1.81
C ALA A 158 32.45 47.30 -2.63
N THR A 159 33.73 47.67 -2.65
CA THR A 159 34.28 48.75 -3.47
C THR A 159 35.02 48.24 -4.69
N GLU A 160 35.42 46.97 -4.68
CA GLU A 160 36.20 46.33 -5.73
C GLU A 160 35.51 45.05 -6.24
N VAL A 161 35.72 44.71 -7.51
CA VAL A 161 35.06 43.54 -8.14
C VAL A 161 35.44 42.22 -7.45
N TRP A 162 36.70 42.08 -7.01
CA TRP A 162 37.14 40.85 -6.34
C TRP A 162 36.44 40.61 -5.00
N GLN A 163 36.01 41.68 -4.31
CA GLN A 163 35.25 41.58 -3.07
C GLN A 163 33.86 40.99 -3.36
N LEU A 164 33.26 41.30 -4.51
CA LEU A 164 32.01 40.69 -4.96
C LEU A 164 32.18 39.23 -5.37
N TYR A 165 33.31 38.84 -5.98
CA TYR A 165 33.60 37.41 -6.20
C TYR A 165 33.61 36.62 -4.89
N LEU A 166 34.22 37.16 -3.84
CA LEU A 166 34.31 36.46 -2.56
C LEU A 166 32.96 36.45 -1.82
N SER A 167 32.25 37.57 -1.80
CA SER A 167 31.01 37.74 -1.04
C SER A 167 29.79 37.21 -1.80
N GLN A 168 29.35 37.91 -2.84
CA GLN A 168 28.15 37.58 -3.63
C GLN A 168 28.33 36.33 -4.49
N GLY A 169 29.57 36.01 -4.90
CA GLY A 169 29.89 34.77 -5.60
C GLY A 169 30.06 33.59 -4.65
N LEU A 170 31.30 33.38 -4.18
CA LEU A 170 31.71 32.18 -3.44
C LEU A 170 30.93 31.98 -2.14
N LEU A 171 30.91 32.98 -1.25
CA LEU A 171 30.32 32.83 0.08
C LEU A 171 28.79 32.67 0.02
N TYR A 172 28.11 33.44 -0.86
CA TYR A 172 26.68 33.25 -1.11
C TYR A 172 26.39 31.86 -1.68
N GLY A 173 27.17 31.37 -2.65
CA GLY A 173 27.01 30.04 -3.22
C GLY A 173 27.18 28.92 -2.19
N LEU A 174 28.21 29.00 -1.34
CA LEU A 174 28.45 28.02 -0.27
C LEU A 174 27.31 27.98 0.77
N GLY A 175 26.82 29.14 1.21
CA GLY A 175 25.66 29.23 2.09
C GLY A 175 24.36 28.78 1.42
N GLY A 176 24.22 29.12 0.13
CA GLY A 176 23.13 28.70 -0.75
C GLY A 176 23.05 27.19 -0.88
N SER A 177 24.19 26.50 -1.00
CA SER A 177 24.26 25.03 -1.09
C SER A 177 23.57 24.35 0.11
N LEU A 178 23.89 24.77 1.33
CA LEU A 178 23.33 24.19 2.55
C LEU A 178 21.80 24.33 2.62
N THR A 179 21.28 25.48 2.20
CA THR A 179 19.84 25.77 2.17
C THR A 179 19.14 25.09 1.00
N TYR A 180 19.79 25.07 -0.16
CA TYR A 180 19.28 24.50 -1.40
C TYR A 180 19.09 22.99 -1.27
N PHE A 181 20.11 22.22 -0.87
CA PHE A 181 19.97 20.76 -0.76
C PHE A 181 19.02 20.34 0.37
N ALA A 182 18.96 21.12 1.46
CA ALA A 182 18.00 20.89 2.54
C ALA A 182 16.56 21.05 2.06
N SER A 183 16.25 22.11 1.32
CA SER A 183 14.90 22.35 0.76
C SER A 183 14.58 21.43 -0.42
N LEU A 184 15.58 21.05 -1.21
CA LEU A 184 15.44 20.21 -2.41
C LEU A 184 15.00 18.77 -2.10
N THR A 185 15.56 18.17 -1.05
CA THR A 185 15.44 16.72 -0.80
C THR A 185 14.51 16.35 0.34
N LEU A 186 14.17 17.30 1.22
CA LEU A 186 13.29 17.07 2.36
C LEU A 186 11.85 16.68 1.97
N PRO A 187 11.19 17.31 0.98
CA PRO A 187 9.80 16.97 0.63
C PRO A 187 9.62 15.52 0.19
N SER A 188 10.57 14.96 -0.57
CA SER A 188 10.55 13.56 -1.02
C SER A 188 10.63 12.53 0.12
N GLN A 189 11.09 12.92 1.32
CA GLN A 189 11.08 12.05 2.49
C GLN A 189 9.69 11.92 3.11
N TRP A 190 8.84 12.95 2.97
CA TRP A 190 7.53 13.00 3.60
C TRP A 190 6.43 12.30 2.79
N PHE A 191 6.61 12.15 1.48
CA PHE A 191 5.65 11.54 0.57
C PHE A 191 6.22 10.28 -0.07
N LYS A 192 5.39 9.24 -0.26
CA LYS A 192 5.82 7.99 -0.92
C LYS A 192 5.19 7.84 -2.31
N ARG A 193 3.89 8.17 -2.47
CA ARG A 193 3.15 7.96 -3.72
C ARG A 193 3.32 9.09 -4.74
N ASN A 194 3.36 10.34 -4.27
CA ASN A 194 3.36 11.54 -5.12
C ASN A 194 4.67 12.35 -4.95
N ARG A 195 5.81 11.67 -5.01
CA ARG A 195 7.12 12.29 -4.72
C ARG A 195 7.50 13.34 -5.76
N GLY A 196 7.36 13.00 -7.05
CA GLY A 196 7.66 13.87 -8.16
C GLY A 196 6.83 15.15 -8.13
N PHE A 197 5.53 15.04 -7.86
CA PHE A 197 4.64 16.20 -7.74
C PHE A 197 5.06 17.15 -6.61
N VAL A 198 5.30 16.60 -5.41
CA VAL A 198 5.65 17.38 -4.21
C VAL A 198 7.02 18.04 -4.36
N THR A 199 8.00 17.31 -4.90
CA THR A 199 9.32 17.86 -5.23
C THR A 199 9.21 18.93 -6.32
N GLY A 200 8.36 18.72 -7.33
CA GLY A 200 8.05 19.69 -8.39
C GLY A 200 7.48 21.00 -7.85
N ILE A 201 6.48 20.94 -6.95
CA ILE A 201 5.96 22.14 -6.26
C ILE A 201 7.08 22.84 -5.51
N SER A 202 7.83 22.13 -4.69
CA SER A 202 8.88 22.72 -3.84
C SER A 202 9.94 23.45 -4.67
N ILE A 203 10.38 22.88 -5.79
CA ILE A 203 11.40 23.47 -6.66
C ILE A 203 10.82 24.61 -7.52
N SER A 204 9.53 24.61 -7.83
CA SER A 204 8.89 25.68 -8.63
C SER A 204 9.04 27.08 -8.01
N GLY A 205 9.25 27.16 -6.68
CA GLY A 205 9.53 28.40 -5.97
C GLY A 205 10.68 29.20 -6.58
N GLY A 206 11.78 28.56 -7.00
CA GLY A 206 12.92 29.27 -7.59
C GLY A 206 12.60 29.97 -8.94
N GLY A 207 11.69 29.39 -9.74
CA GLY A 207 11.23 30.01 -10.99
C GLY A 207 10.34 31.23 -10.73
N ILE A 208 9.42 31.10 -9.78
CA ILE A 208 8.55 32.21 -9.33
C ILE A 208 9.38 33.31 -8.69
N GLY A 209 10.38 32.95 -7.87
CA GLY A 209 11.32 33.87 -7.23
C GLY A 209 12.00 34.80 -8.22
N GLY A 210 12.52 34.26 -9.33
CA GLY A 210 13.10 35.06 -10.41
C GLY A 210 12.09 36.02 -11.04
N LEU A 211 10.84 35.58 -11.26
CA LEU A 211 9.80 36.40 -11.90
C LEU A 211 9.46 37.68 -11.12
N TRP A 212 9.29 37.58 -9.79
CA TRP A 212 8.84 38.73 -8.98
C TRP A 212 9.99 39.55 -8.37
N LEU A 213 11.14 38.93 -8.05
CA LEU A 213 12.27 39.66 -7.46
C LEU A 213 12.97 40.57 -8.47
N SER A 214 12.97 40.22 -9.76
CA SER A 214 13.58 41.02 -10.83
C SER A 214 13.14 42.51 -10.82
N PRO A 215 11.83 42.84 -10.95
CA PRO A 215 11.40 44.24 -10.95
C PRO A 215 11.59 44.93 -9.60
N VAL A 216 11.46 44.19 -8.48
CA VAL A 216 11.62 44.73 -7.13
C VAL A 216 13.07 45.16 -6.88
N ILE A 217 14.04 44.29 -7.21
CA ILE A 217 15.46 44.59 -7.07
C ILE A 217 15.87 45.72 -8.02
N SER A 218 15.39 45.73 -9.27
CA SER A 218 15.68 46.82 -10.20
C SER A 218 15.25 48.18 -9.64
N LYS A 219 14.01 48.28 -9.13
CA LYS A 219 13.49 49.53 -8.57
C LYS A 219 14.22 49.96 -7.28
N LEU A 220 14.60 49.00 -6.43
CA LEU A 220 15.40 49.28 -5.23
C LEU A 220 16.79 49.80 -5.59
N LEU A 221 17.44 49.17 -6.57
CA LEU A 221 18.75 49.59 -7.06
C LEU A 221 18.71 51.02 -7.61
N ASP A 222 17.70 51.36 -8.41
CA ASP A 222 17.58 52.71 -9.00
C ASP A 222 17.26 53.80 -7.97
N SER A 223 16.45 53.50 -6.96
CA SER A 223 15.98 54.50 -5.99
C SER A 223 16.85 54.64 -4.73
N LYS A 224 17.47 53.55 -4.26
CA LYS A 224 18.22 53.49 -3.00
C LYS A 224 19.70 53.12 -3.20
N GLY A 225 20.08 52.67 -4.39
CA GLY A 225 21.44 52.27 -4.71
C GLY A 225 21.79 50.85 -4.23
N LEU A 226 22.99 50.41 -4.60
CA LEU A 226 23.49 49.05 -4.36
C LEU A 226 23.49 48.66 -2.88
N ARG A 227 24.12 49.48 -2.03
CA ARG A 227 24.35 49.17 -0.62
C ARG A 227 23.05 48.91 0.13
N TRP A 228 22.10 49.82 0.03
CA TRP A 228 20.80 49.68 0.70
C TRP A 228 19.96 48.54 0.12
N THR A 229 20.09 48.27 -1.18
CA THR A 229 19.41 47.13 -1.80
C THR A 229 19.95 45.80 -1.28
N MET A 230 21.27 45.63 -1.21
CA MET A 230 21.89 44.41 -0.69
C MET A 230 21.56 44.18 0.78
N LEU A 231 21.58 45.23 1.60
CA LEU A 231 21.18 45.15 3.00
C LEU A 231 19.69 44.81 3.17
N ALA A 232 18.81 45.41 2.37
CA ALA A 232 17.38 45.09 2.39
C ALA A 232 17.13 43.61 2.03
N VAL A 233 17.83 43.10 1.00
CA VAL A 233 17.74 41.70 0.60
C VAL A 233 18.32 40.78 1.68
N ALA A 234 19.43 41.15 2.32
CA ALA A 234 20.00 40.39 3.44
C ALA A 234 19.03 40.30 4.63
N ILE A 235 18.40 41.42 5.00
CA ILE A 235 17.37 41.43 6.05
C ILE A 235 16.19 40.54 5.64
N ALA A 236 15.74 40.61 4.38
CA ALA A 236 14.68 39.73 3.90
C ALA A 236 15.07 38.24 3.96
N HIS A 237 16.32 37.88 3.68
CA HIS A 237 16.81 36.51 3.87
C HIS A 237 16.69 36.08 5.32
N LEU A 238 17.16 36.92 6.26
CA LEU A 238 17.08 36.60 7.67
C LEU A 238 15.62 36.50 8.16
N VAL A 239 14.77 37.46 7.82
CA VAL A 239 13.38 37.54 8.30
C VAL A 239 12.48 36.48 7.70
N ILE A 240 12.70 36.09 6.43
CA ILE A 240 11.85 35.11 5.73
C ILE A 240 12.43 33.70 5.85
N LEU A 241 13.72 33.50 5.54
CA LEU A 241 14.29 32.16 5.51
C LEU A 241 14.50 31.58 6.90
N PHE A 242 14.84 32.38 7.92
CA PHE A 242 15.04 31.85 9.28
C PHE A 242 13.79 31.15 9.84
N PRO A 243 12.59 31.78 9.89
CA PRO A 243 11.39 31.09 10.38
C PRO A 243 10.97 29.93 9.47
N VAL A 244 11.13 30.06 8.15
CA VAL A 244 10.84 28.99 7.19
C VAL A 244 11.71 27.76 7.43
N CYS A 245 13.03 27.95 7.58
CA CYS A 245 13.97 26.87 7.86
C CYS A 245 13.75 26.25 9.25
N MET A 246 13.20 27.00 10.22
CA MET A 246 12.81 26.44 11.52
C MET A 246 11.69 25.40 11.42
N LEU A 247 10.84 25.47 10.38
CA LEU A 247 9.78 24.49 10.13
C LEU A 247 10.32 23.16 9.58
N PHE A 248 11.56 23.13 9.08
CA PHE A 248 12.14 21.89 8.56
C PHE A 248 12.22 20.82 9.66
N LYS A 249 11.57 19.69 9.40
CA LYS A 249 11.57 18.51 10.26
C LYS A 249 11.95 17.30 9.41
N THR A 250 13.08 16.69 9.73
CA THR A 250 13.54 15.47 9.05
C THR A 250 12.71 14.29 9.54
N ARG A 251 12.15 13.50 8.60
CA ARG A 251 11.35 12.31 8.90
C ARG A 251 12.22 11.09 9.15
N ASN A 252 13.26 10.93 8.33
CA ASN A 252 14.23 9.84 8.48
C ASN A 252 15.22 10.17 9.58
N GLU A 253 15.70 9.14 10.27
CA GLU A 253 16.71 9.33 11.30
C GLU A 253 18.02 9.85 10.69
N THR A 254 18.51 10.97 11.22
CA THR A 254 19.79 11.56 10.80
C THR A 254 20.96 10.67 11.22
N GLY A 255 22.09 10.78 10.51
CA GLY A 255 23.32 10.05 10.87
C GLY A 255 23.73 10.26 12.33
N ARG A 256 23.63 11.49 12.85
CA ARG A 256 23.94 11.81 14.24
C ARG A 256 22.96 11.18 15.24
N GLN A 257 21.67 11.16 14.92
CA GLN A 257 20.66 10.49 15.77
C GLN A 257 20.90 8.99 15.79
N ARG A 258 21.19 8.39 14.64
CA ARG A 258 21.52 6.97 14.49
C ARG A 258 22.71 6.56 15.33
N VAL A 259 23.83 7.28 15.26
CA VAL A 259 25.00 7.00 16.08
C VAL A 259 24.68 7.10 17.58
N LYS A 260 23.90 8.11 17.99
CA LYS A 260 23.46 8.22 19.40
C LYS A 260 22.55 7.07 19.82
N ARG A 261 21.67 6.62 18.93
CA ARG A 261 20.74 5.51 19.16
C ARG A 261 21.49 4.19 19.28
N ILE A 262 22.45 3.92 18.38
CA ILE A 262 23.28 2.71 18.40
C ILE A 262 24.16 2.67 19.65
N LYS A 263 24.74 3.80 20.07
CA LYS A 263 25.47 3.89 21.34
C LYS A 263 24.60 3.62 22.58
N ARG A 264 23.28 3.87 22.50
CA ARG A 264 22.36 3.77 23.64
C ARG A 264 21.60 2.44 23.68
N PHE A 265 21.22 1.91 22.52
CA PHE A 265 20.31 0.77 22.39
C PHE A 265 20.88 -0.38 21.51
N GLY A 266 22.10 -0.23 20.99
CA GLY A 266 22.71 -1.21 20.09
C GLY A 266 22.17 -1.17 18.65
N PHE A 267 22.59 -2.15 17.85
CA PHE A 267 22.21 -2.29 16.44
C PHE A 267 20.81 -2.91 16.28
N ARG A 268 20.03 -2.42 15.32
CA ARG A 268 18.74 -3.05 14.95
C ARG A 268 19.00 -4.31 14.12
N LYS A 269 18.06 -5.26 14.09
CA LYS A 269 18.15 -6.48 13.27
C LYS A 269 18.42 -6.13 11.80
N GLY A 270 19.57 -6.53 11.26
CA GLY A 270 20.04 -6.19 9.91
C GLY A 270 21.05 -5.03 9.80
N GLU A 271 21.40 -4.36 10.90
CA GLU A 271 22.48 -3.36 10.93
C GLU A 271 23.75 -3.99 11.54
N SER A 272 24.89 -3.90 10.86
CA SER A 272 26.18 -4.38 11.38
C SER A 272 27.13 -3.24 11.76
N LEU A 273 27.93 -3.48 12.81
CA LEU A 273 28.99 -2.57 13.24
C LEU A 273 30.02 -2.32 12.13
N GLU A 274 30.31 -3.35 11.34
CA GLU A 274 31.24 -3.27 10.21
C GLU A 274 30.68 -2.40 9.07
N GLU A 275 29.39 -2.47 8.77
CA GLU A 275 28.75 -1.58 7.78
C GLU A 275 28.71 -0.13 8.27
N GLU A 276 28.49 0.11 9.56
CA GLU A 276 28.49 1.47 10.10
C GLU A 276 29.89 2.09 10.10
N LYS A 277 30.93 1.32 10.45
CA LYS A 277 32.33 1.78 10.31
C LYS A 277 32.71 2.10 8.87
N LYS A 278 32.13 1.40 7.89
CA LYS A 278 32.34 1.63 6.45
C LYS A 278 31.58 2.86 5.93
N ARG A 279 30.60 3.41 6.66
CA ARG A 279 29.84 4.60 6.23
C ARG A 279 30.72 5.85 6.26
N LYS A 280 31.17 6.29 5.09
CA LYS A 280 31.93 7.54 4.92
C LYS A 280 31.02 8.77 4.96
N PHE A 281 31.58 9.91 5.42
CA PHE A 281 30.87 11.19 5.47
C PHE A 281 30.36 11.61 4.09
N VAL A 282 31.19 11.53 3.05
CA VAL A 282 30.76 11.53 1.65
C VAL A 282 31.07 10.16 1.06
N ASP A 283 30.06 9.51 0.50
CA ASP A 283 30.21 8.16 -0.07
C ASP A 283 30.23 8.21 -1.59
N PHE A 284 31.45 8.23 -2.15
CA PHE A 284 31.67 8.17 -3.60
C PHE A 284 31.53 6.75 -4.16
N THR A 285 31.24 5.73 -3.34
CA THR A 285 31.05 4.35 -3.83
C THR A 285 29.86 4.27 -4.79
N ILE A 286 28.89 5.17 -4.67
CA ILE A 286 27.73 5.29 -5.56
C ILE A 286 28.14 5.56 -7.01
N LEU A 287 29.28 6.22 -7.25
CA LEU A 287 29.82 6.41 -8.61
C LEU A 287 30.26 5.10 -9.27
N ARG A 288 30.34 3.98 -8.54
CA ARG A 288 30.60 2.66 -9.14
C ARG A 288 29.35 2.03 -9.75
N ASP A 289 28.14 2.47 -9.36
CA ASP A 289 26.90 1.98 -9.99
C ASP A 289 26.81 2.58 -11.40
N THR A 290 26.82 1.71 -12.41
CA THR A 290 26.73 2.10 -13.82
C THR A 290 25.49 2.96 -14.11
N ARG A 291 24.37 2.73 -13.44
CA ARG A 291 23.13 3.51 -13.62
C ARG A 291 23.30 4.93 -13.11
N PHE A 292 23.91 5.09 -11.93
CA PHE A 292 24.20 6.39 -11.38
C PHE A 292 25.26 7.13 -12.22
N CYS A 293 26.30 6.43 -12.68
CA CYS A 293 27.31 6.99 -13.58
C CYS A 293 26.68 7.55 -14.87
N LEU A 294 25.76 6.80 -15.49
CA LEU A 294 25.06 7.27 -16.69
C LEU A 294 24.22 8.53 -16.40
N LEU A 295 23.50 8.57 -15.27
CA LEU A 295 22.76 9.76 -14.85
C LEU A 295 23.69 10.96 -14.59
N PHE A 296 24.83 10.71 -13.94
CA PHE A 296 25.86 11.72 -13.64
C PHE A 296 26.46 12.34 -14.90
N VAL A 297 26.93 11.51 -15.84
CA VAL A 297 27.52 11.98 -17.10
C VAL A 297 26.46 12.65 -17.98
N ALA A 298 25.25 12.09 -18.05
CA ALA A 298 24.15 12.75 -18.75
C ALA A 298 23.88 14.15 -18.19
N GLY A 299 23.92 14.31 -16.87
CA GLY A 299 23.72 15.60 -16.22
C GLY A 299 24.73 16.67 -16.62
N ILE A 300 26.00 16.30 -16.79
CA ILE A 300 27.07 17.21 -17.28
C ILE A 300 26.69 17.76 -18.66
N PHE A 301 26.32 16.87 -19.60
CA PHE A 301 25.99 17.24 -20.98
C PHE A 301 24.68 18.03 -21.08
N VAL A 302 23.63 17.62 -20.36
CA VAL A 302 22.35 18.33 -20.36
C VAL A 302 22.54 19.75 -19.82
N VAL A 303 23.20 19.91 -18.67
CA VAL A 303 23.38 21.23 -18.03
C VAL A 303 24.28 22.15 -18.82
N SER A 304 25.23 21.61 -19.59
CA SER A 304 26.07 22.40 -20.49
C SER A 304 25.22 23.27 -21.43
N GLY A 305 24.23 22.69 -22.11
CA GLY A 305 23.34 23.44 -23.02
C GLY A 305 22.10 24.05 -22.36
N TYR A 306 21.78 23.67 -21.12
CA TYR A 306 20.55 24.04 -20.42
C TYR A 306 20.40 25.56 -20.19
N PHE A 307 21.48 26.24 -19.79
CA PHE A 307 21.40 27.66 -19.43
C PHE A 307 21.57 28.61 -20.61
N THR A 308 21.98 28.11 -21.78
CA THR A 308 22.25 28.95 -22.96
C THR A 308 21.03 29.78 -23.40
N PRO A 309 19.81 29.22 -23.53
CA PRO A 309 18.64 30.04 -23.84
C PRO A 309 18.35 31.11 -22.79
N PHE A 310 18.55 30.80 -21.50
CA PHE A 310 18.34 31.75 -20.40
C PHE A 310 19.26 32.98 -20.51
N TYR A 311 20.49 32.80 -20.99
CA TYR A 311 21.46 33.88 -21.11
C TYR A 311 21.40 34.63 -22.44
N PHE A 312 21.13 33.95 -23.54
CA PHE A 312 21.29 34.53 -24.89
C PHE A 312 19.98 34.94 -25.56
N ILE A 313 18.80 34.57 -25.05
CA ILE A 313 17.52 34.94 -25.70
C ILE A 313 17.29 36.46 -25.71
N ASN A 314 17.73 37.18 -24.67
CA ASN A 314 17.59 38.64 -24.61
C ASN A 314 18.44 39.32 -25.69
N SER A 315 19.72 38.95 -25.80
CA SER A 315 20.61 39.51 -26.83
C SER A 315 20.20 39.11 -28.25
N TYR A 316 19.67 37.90 -28.44
CA TYR A 316 19.10 37.47 -29.70
C TYR A 316 17.88 38.30 -30.11
N ALA A 317 16.96 38.57 -29.17
CA ALA A 317 15.76 39.36 -29.43
C ALA A 317 16.09 40.81 -29.77
N THR A 318 16.99 41.44 -29.02
CA THR A 318 17.40 42.84 -29.29
C THR A 318 18.07 42.99 -30.65
N GLN A 319 18.86 41.99 -31.07
CA GLN A 319 19.47 41.97 -32.40
C GLN A 319 18.43 41.88 -33.53
N HIS A 320 17.27 41.27 -33.29
CA HIS A 320 16.16 41.20 -34.24
C HIS A 320 15.19 42.39 -34.12
N GLY A 321 15.61 43.48 -33.47
CA GLY A 321 14.86 44.72 -33.37
C GLY A 321 13.78 44.75 -32.28
N VAL A 322 13.80 43.79 -31.34
CA VAL A 322 12.91 43.79 -30.17
C VAL A 322 13.43 44.77 -29.13
N ASP A 323 12.55 45.53 -28.51
CA ASP A 323 12.94 46.46 -27.45
C ASP A 323 13.47 45.70 -26.21
N THR A 324 14.38 46.33 -25.47
CA THR A 324 15.05 45.71 -24.32
C THR A 324 14.09 45.28 -23.21
N SER A 325 12.94 45.96 -23.08
CA SER A 325 11.95 45.63 -22.05
C SER A 325 11.17 44.35 -22.41
N THR A 326 10.75 44.21 -23.67
CA THR A 326 10.08 43.02 -24.19
C THR A 326 11.03 41.83 -24.22
N ALA A 327 12.31 42.03 -24.57
CA ALA A 327 13.33 40.99 -24.51
C ALA A 327 13.59 40.48 -23.08
N ALA A 328 13.53 41.37 -22.07
CA ALA A 328 13.61 40.97 -20.66
C ALA A 328 12.36 40.19 -20.20
N LEU A 329 11.17 40.56 -20.69
CA LEU A 329 9.93 39.81 -20.41
C LEU A 329 9.99 38.36 -20.90
N MET A 330 10.69 38.07 -22.01
CA MET A 330 10.87 36.70 -22.51
C MET A 330 11.57 35.78 -21.50
N VAL A 331 12.60 36.28 -20.81
CA VAL A 331 13.29 35.53 -19.74
C VAL A 331 12.36 35.31 -18.54
N GLY A 332 11.57 36.32 -18.17
CA GLY A 332 10.54 36.20 -17.13
C GLY A 332 9.50 35.13 -17.46
N VAL A 333 8.97 35.14 -18.69
CA VAL A 333 8.03 34.12 -19.21
C VAL A 333 8.65 32.74 -19.20
N MET A 334 9.93 32.60 -19.54
CA MET A 334 10.65 31.33 -19.50
C MET A 334 10.81 30.78 -18.07
N ASN A 335 11.12 31.65 -17.09
CA ASN A 335 11.17 31.26 -15.68
C ASN A 335 9.79 30.89 -15.11
N GLY A 336 8.75 31.65 -15.46
CA GLY A 336 7.37 31.37 -15.05
C GLY A 336 6.84 30.05 -15.62
N SER A 337 7.07 29.82 -16.92
CA SER A 337 6.72 28.54 -17.57
C SER A 337 7.54 27.36 -17.03
N SER A 338 8.80 27.57 -16.63
CA SER A 338 9.60 26.57 -15.91
C SER A 338 9.00 26.15 -14.57
N ALA A 339 8.43 27.09 -13.81
CA ALA A 339 7.71 26.76 -12.58
C ALA A 339 6.50 25.85 -12.84
N VAL A 340 5.72 26.14 -13.90
CA VAL A 340 4.60 25.29 -14.33
C VAL A 340 5.09 23.92 -14.79
N GLY A 341 6.17 23.88 -15.59
CA GLY A 341 6.79 22.65 -16.09
C GLY A 341 7.25 21.71 -14.98
N ARG A 342 7.83 22.25 -13.91
CA ARG A 342 8.23 21.49 -12.70
C ARG A 342 7.05 20.77 -12.05
N ILE A 343 5.91 21.45 -11.92
CA ILE A 343 4.70 20.89 -11.29
C ILE A 343 4.06 19.83 -12.20
N VAL A 344 3.85 20.17 -13.49
CA VAL A 344 3.21 19.29 -14.46
C VAL A 344 4.05 18.04 -14.69
N MET A 345 5.35 18.18 -14.92
CA MET A 345 6.20 16.99 -15.09
C MET A 345 6.40 16.23 -13.79
N GLY A 346 6.34 16.89 -12.62
CA GLY A 346 6.24 16.21 -11.33
C GLY A 346 5.07 15.22 -11.29
N LEU A 347 3.87 15.68 -11.65
CA LEU A 347 2.67 14.83 -11.74
C LEU A 347 2.81 13.70 -12.79
N VAL A 348 3.40 14.01 -13.94
CA VAL A 348 3.63 13.03 -15.00
C VAL A 348 4.64 11.98 -14.53
N SER A 349 5.72 12.39 -13.87
CA SER A 349 6.79 11.52 -13.38
C SER A 349 6.30 10.50 -12.35
N ASP A 350 5.32 10.88 -11.52
CA ASP A 350 4.68 9.95 -10.59
C ASP A 350 3.84 8.86 -11.31
N LYS A 351 3.41 9.11 -12.56
CA LYS A 351 2.63 8.15 -13.37
C LYS A 351 3.49 7.28 -14.28
N ILE A 352 4.46 7.87 -14.97
CA ILE A 352 5.26 7.18 -15.99
C ILE A 352 6.67 6.77 -15.52
N GLY A 353 7.06 7.15 -14.30
CA GLY A 353 8.40 6.97 -13.74
C GLY A 353 9.31 8.18 -13.94
N SER A 354 10.23 8.40 -13.00
CA SER A 354 11.07 9.60 -12.96
C SER A 354 12.08 9.68 -14.10
N ILE A 355 12.71 8.54 -14.46
CA ILE A 355 13.66 8.44 -15.57
C ILE A 355 12.97 8.72 -16.93
N ASN A 356 11.72 8.27 -17.09
CA ASN A 356 10.94 8.51 -18.31
C ASN A 356 10.57 9.99 -18.44
N ALA A 357 10.11 10.61 -17.36
CA ALA A 357 9.83 12.04 -17.33
C ALA A 357 11.09 12.85 -17.64
N LEU A 358 12.24 12.45 -17.09
CA LEU A 358 13.53 13.08 -17.37
C LEU A 358 13.86 13.04 -18.87
N LEU A 359 13.82 11.85 -19.48
CA LEU A 359 14.09 11.66 -20.91
C LEU A 359 13.15 12.49 -21.80
N ILE A 360 11.84 12.46 -21.54
CA ILE A 360 10.85 13.21 -22.32
C ILE A 360 11.11 14.71 -22.20
N SER A 361 11.38 15.20 -20.98
CA SER A 361 11.62 16.61 -20.73
C SER A 361 12.87 17.14 -21.43
N THR A 362 13.99 16.42 -21.35
CA THR A 362 15.26 16.84 -21.97
C THR A 362 15.20 16.72 -23.49
N PHE A 363 14.57 15.67 -24.01
CA PHE A 363 14.41 15.50 -25.44
C PHE A 363 13.50 16.57 -26.05
N ALA A 364 12.37 16.89 -25.40
CA ALA A 364 11.48 17.97 -25.83
C ALA A 364 12.17 19.35 -25.76
N ALA A 365 12.95 19.61 -24.69
CA ALA A 365 13.74 20.84 -24.60
C ALA A 365 14.79 20.92 -25.72
N THR A 366 15.49 19.82 -26.02
CA THR A 366 16.45 19.72 -27.13
C THR A 366 15.79 20.01 -28.48
N LEU A 367 14.60 19.42 -28.72
CA LEU A 367 13.86 19.63 -29.95
C LEU A 367 13.42 21.09 -30.12
N SER A 368 13.01 21.74 -29.03
CA SER A 368 12.60 23.15 -29.06
C SER A 368 13.75 24.10 -29.43
N LEU A 369 15.00 23.77 -29.09
CA LEU A 369 16.18 24.52 -29.54
C LEU A 369 16.31 24.47 -31.06
N PHE A 370 16.31 23.26 -31.63
CA PHE A 370 16.51 23.07 -33.07
C PHE A 370 15.32 23.52 -33.92
N LEU A 371 14.09 23.22 -33.49
CA LEU A 371 12.90 23.44 -34.31
C LEU A 371 12.22 24.79 -34.08
N ILE A 372 12.41 25.42 -32.93
CA ILE A 372 11.74 26.69 -32.63
C ILE A 372 12.76 27.84 -32.62
N TRP A 373 13.81 27.75 -31.79
CA TRP A 373 14.74 28.88 -31.65
C TRP A 373 15.49 29.21 -32.94
N THR A 374 15.93 28.20 -33.70
CA THR A 374 16.59 28.40 -35.01
C THR A 374 15.76 29.27 -35.97
N PHE A 375 14.43 29.13 -35.93
CA PHE A 375 13.50 29.82 -36.84
C PHE A 375 12.78 31.01 -36.18
N ALA A 376 13.15 31.39 -34.95
CA ALA A 376 12.48 32.42 -34.18
C ALA A 376 12.83 33.85 -34.66
N LYS A 377 12.31 34.25 -35.81
CA LYS A 377 12.57 35.58 -36.40
C LYS A 377 11.56 36.66 -36.00
N THR A 378 10.43 36.27 -35.41
CA THR A 378 9.38 37.19 -34.96
C THR A 378 9.23 37.16 -33.44
N VAL A 379 8.79 38.27 -32.86
CA VAL A 379 8.53 38.40 -31.41
C VAL A 379 7.62 37.28 -30.89
N ALA A 380 6.56 36.95 -31.64
CA ALA A 380 5.60 35.91 -31.27
C ALA A 380 6.26 34.52 -31.17
N VAL A 381 7.14 34.16 -32.12
CA VAL A 381 7.83 32.87 -32.12
C VAL A 381 8.89 32.82 -31.02
N MET A 382 9.55 33.93 -30.70
CA MET A 382 10.46 34.01 -29.56
C MET A 382 9.73 33.79 -28.23
N PHE A 383 8.54 34.39 -28.03
CA PHE A 383 7.71 34.11 -26.85
C PHE A 383 7.23 32.66 -26.81
N LEU A 384 6.82 32.10 -27.94
CA LEU A 384 6.45 30.68 -28.04
C LEU A 384 7.62 29.78 -27.62
N PHE A 385 8.84 30.07 -28.09
CA PHE A 385 10.04 29.37 -27.67
C PHE A 385 10.27 29.49 -26.16
N SER A 386 10.18 30.70 -25.58
CA SER A 386 10.35 30.90 -24.15
C SER A 386 9.37 30.07 -23.31
N VAL A 387 8.11 29.97 -23.73
CA VAL A 387 7.10 29.14 -23.04
C VAL A 387 7.40 27.65 -23.18
N VAL A 388 7.66 27.17 -24.41
CA VAL A 388 7.88 25.75 -24.68
C VAL A 388 9.17 25.26 -24.02
N TYR A 389 10.27 26.00 -24.21
CA TYR A 389 11.55 25.67 -23.59
C TYR A 389 11.44 25.70 -22.07
N GLY A 390 10.82 26.74 -21.50
CA GLY A 390 10.60 26.84 -20.06
C GLY A 390 9.84 25.64 -19.48
N LEU A 391 8.70 25.27 -20.08
CA LEU A 391 7.91 24.10 -19.68
C LEU A 391 8.72 22.80 -19.72
N CYS A 392 9.49 22.58 -20.80
CA CYS A 392 10.26 21.35 -20.99
C CYS A 392 11.52 21.31 -20.12
N CYS A 393 12.22 22.42 -19.94
CA CYS A 393 13.48 22.46 -19.20
C CYS A 393 13.24 22.43 -17.68
N GLY A 394 12.18 23.08 -17.17
CA GLY A 394 11.90 23.13 -15.73
C GLY A 394 11.74 21.76 -15.10
N ALA A 395 11.10 20.85 -15.83
CA ALA A 395 10.91 19.46 -15.49
C ALA A 395 12.21 18.70 -15.13
N TYR A 396 13.32 19.04 -15.78
CA TYR A 396 14.58 18.32 -15.64
C TYR A 396 15.09 18.34 -14.19
N LEU A 397 15.10 19.52 -13.55
CA LEU A 397 15.62 19.67 -12.18
C LEU A 397 14.80 18.88 -11.15
N SER A 398 13.47 18.88 -11.27
CA SER A 398 12.59 18.12 -10.37
C SER A 398 12.70 16.62 -10.58
N SER A 399 12.69 16.16 -11.84
CA SER A 399 12.75 14.74 -12.16
C SER A 399 14.13 14.13 -11.87
N THR A 400 15.20 14.93 -11.90
CA THR A 400 16.56 14.49 -11.56
C THR A 400 16.67 14.04 -10.10
N VAL A 401 16.03 14.75 -9.17
CA VAL A 401 16.01 14.39 -7.74
C VAL A 401 15.15 13.16 -7.48
N SER A 402 14.02 13.05 -8.19
CA SER A 402 13.18 11.85 -8.11
C SER A 402 13.91 10.62 -8.68
N ALA A 403 14.66 10.78 -9.77
CA ALA A 403 15.45 9.71 -10.39
C ALA A 403 16.64 9.27 -9.54
N SER A 404 17.34 10.21 -8.90
CA SER A 404 18.43 9.86 -7.98
C SER A 404 17.93 9.01 -6.80
N GLY A 405 16.76 9.36 -6.25
CA GLY A 405 16.12 8.59 -5.18
C GLY A 405 15.54 7.24 -5.61
N GLU A 406 15.19 7.08 -6.89
CA GLU A 406 14.73 5.80 -7.46
C GLU A 406 15.91 4.83 -7.68
N ILE A 407 17.07 5.34 -8.12
CA ILE A 407 18.27 4.51 -8.40
C ILE A 407 19.01 4.12 -7.11
N CYS A 408 19.24 5.08 -6.22
CA CYS A 408 20.14 4.89 -5.06
C CYS A 408 19.40 4.69 -3.73
N GLY A 409 18.07 4.80 -3.71
CA GLY A 409 17.27 4.72 -2.49
C GLY A 409 17.24 6.03 -1.67
N GLN A 410 16.44 6.02 -0.61
CA GLN A 410 16.04 7.23 0.14
C GLN A 410 16.89 7.54 1.38
N GLY A 411 17.83 6.65 1.74
CA GLY A 411 18.57 6.73 3.01
C GLY A 411 19.60 7.87 3.09
N ARG A 412 20.16 8.29 1.94
CA ARG A 412 21.16 9.37 1.82
C ARG A 412 20.87 10.28 0.62
N LEU A 413 19.59 10.60 0.43
CA LEU A 413 19.12 11.29 -0.77
C LEU A 413 19.80 12.64 -0.98
N ALA A 414 20.10 13.38 0.10
CA ALA A 414 20.77 14.67 0.01
C ALA A 414 22.22 14.51 -0.45
N THR A 415 22.97 13.57 0.11
CA THR A 415 24.35 13.27 -0.33
C THR A 415 24.37 12.84 -1.81
N VAL A 416 23.50 11.90 -2.21
CA VAL A 416 23.43 11.36 -3.57
C VAL A 416 23.13 12.48 -4.58
N THR A 417 22.12 13.31 -4.26
CA THR A 417 21.74 14.43 -5.11
C THR A 417 22.85 15.49 -5.15
N GLY A 418 23.55 15.71 -4.04
CA GLY A 418 24.73 16.59 -3.99
C GLY A 418 25.87 16.15 -4.89
N ILE A 419 26.19 14.84 -4.91
CA ILE A 419 27.19 14.28 -5.84
C ILE A 419 26.77 14.52 -7.30
N LEU A 420 25.50 14.29 -7.62
CA LEU A 420 24.98 14.51 -8.96
C LEU A 420 25.12 15.97 -9.42
N TYR A 421 24.78 16.93 -8.55
CA TYR A 421 24.90 18.36 -8.83
C TYR A 421 26.35 18.83 -8.95
N ALA A 422 27.30 18.25 -8.21
CA ALA A 422 28.72 18.57 -8.42
C ALA A 422 29.21 18.23 -9.84
N GLY A 423 28.67 17.16 -10.45
CA GLY A 423 28.88 16.88 -11.87
C GLY A 423 28.27 17.96 -12.75
N MET A 424 27.01 18.33 -12.50
CA MET A 424 26.30 19.38 -13.22
C MET A 424 27.01 20.74 -13.17
N ALA A 425 27.70 21.06 -12.07
CA ALA A 425 28.54 22.25 -11.94
C ALA A 425 29.58 22.34 -13.07
N VAL A 426 30.28 21.23 -13.34
CA VAL A 426 31.28 21.14 -14.43
C VAL A 426 30.63 21.45 -15.77
N GLY A 427 29.44 20.91 -16.03
CA GLY A 427 28.68 21.20 -17.24
C GLY A 427 28.34 22.69 -17.38
N SER A 428 27.81 23.31 -16.31
CA SER A 428 27.42 24.73 -16.32
C SER A 428 28.62 25.67 -16.56
N THR A 429 29.78 25.36 -15.97
CA THR A 429 31.01 26.13 -16.08
C THR A 429 31.63 26.03 -17.47
N ILE A 430 31.56 24.87 -18.12
CA ILE A 430 32.02 24.72 -19.51
C ILE A 430 31.03 25.36 -20.48
N GLY A 431 29.73 25.19 -20.20
CA GLY A 431 28.70 25.47 -21.18
C GLY A 431 28.52 26.94 -21.56
N SER A 432 28.37 27.79 -20.54
CA SER A 432 28.08 29.21 -20.76
C SER A 432 29.25 29.96 -21.42
N PRO A 433 30.52 29.78 -20.99
CA PRO A 433 31.66 30.38 -21.67
C PRO A 433 31.86 29.86 -23.09
N THR A 434 31.63 28.57 -23.34
CA THR A 434 31.73 28.01 -24.70
C THR A 434 30.69 28.62 -25.64
N SER A 435 29.45 28.79 -25.18
CA SER A 435 28.41 29.52 -25.93
C SER A 435 28.84 30.95 -26.28
N GLY A 436 29.44 31.67 -25.31
CA GLY A 436 29.95 33.03 -25.53
C GLY A 436 31.12 33.07 -26.50
N ALA A 437 32.09 32.17 -26.37
CA ALA A 437 33.25 32.08 -27.25
C ALA A 437 32.85 31.75 -28.70
N ILE A 438 31.85 30.89 -28.90
CA ILE A 438 31.28 30.61 -30.24
C ILE A 438 30.69 31.88 -30.83
N LEU A 439 29.91 32.64 -30.06
CA LEU A 439 29.31 33.89 -30.51
C LEU A 439 30.37 34.95 -30.84
N ASP A 440 31.46 35.03 -30.08
CA ASP A 440 32.55 35.98 -30.29
C ASP A 440 33.47 35.60 -31.47
N SER A 441 33.64 34.30 -31.75
CA SER A 441 34.45 33.81 -32.89
C SER A 441 33.82 34.14 -34.25
N ILE A 442 32.49 34.28 -34.30
CA ILE A 442 31.75 34.73 -35.48
C ILE A 442 31.73 36.25 -35.42
N GLY A 443 32.70 36.90 -36.09
CA GLY A 443 33.14 38.31 -35.93
C GLY A 443 32.12 39.45 -36.05
N HIS A 444 30.81 39.16 -36.02
CA HIS A 444 29.75 40.16 -35.99
C HIS A 444 28.79 40.02 -34.80
N LYS A 445 28.88 38.97 -33.95
CA LYS A 445 27.88 38.69 -32.90
C LYS A 445 26.42 38.67 -33.40
N THR A 446 26.25 38.48 -34.71
CA THR A 446 24.94 38.56 -35.38
C THR A 446 24.35 37.20 -35.69
N ASP A 447 25.14 36.13 -35.60
CA ASP A 447 24.68 34.78 -35.90
C ASP A 447 24.73 33.91 -34.65
N TYR A 448 23.55 33.59 -34.14
CA TYR A 448 23.35 32.74 -32.97
C TYR A 448 23.22 31.26 -33.35
N THR A 449 23.26 30.92 -34.64
CA THR A 449 23.09 29.54 -35.11
C THR A 449 24.14 28.61 -34.50
N GLY A 450 25.40 29.04 -34.42
CA GLY A 450 26.47 28.27 -33.77
C GLY A 450 26.20 27.98 -32.30
N VAL A 451 25.64 28.96 -31.57
CA VAL A 451 25.26 28.82 -30.15
C VAL A 451 24.10 27.84 -29.99
N ILE A 452 23.08 27.94 -30.85
CA ILE A 452 21.91 27.05 -30.85
C ILE A 452 22.32 25.62 -31.16
N VAL A 453 23.14 25.41 -32.19
CA VAL A 453 23.62 24.08 -32.59
C VAL A 453 24.47 23.46 -31.49
N TRP A 454 25.37 24.23 -30.88
CA TRP A 454 26.17 23.76 -29.76
C TRP A 454 25.28 23.35 -28.56
N ALA A 455 24.34 24.19 -28.14
CA ALA A 455 23.47 23.90 -27.00
C ALA A 455 22.57 22.68 -27.27
N GLY A 456 21.99 22.60 -28.47
CA GLY A 456 21.16 21.49 -28.89
C GLY A 456 21.93 20.18 -28.98
N THR A 457 23.16 20.18 -29.52
CA THR A 457 23.97 18.96 -29.67
C THR A 457 24.42 18.40 -28.33
N VAL A 458 24.89 19.23 -27.39
CA VAL A 458 25.28 18.75 -26.06
C VAL A 458 24.07 18.22 -25.26
N MET A 459 22.91 18.86 -25.36
CA MET A 459 21.68 18.35 -24.75
C MET A 459 21.16 17.07 -25.41
N LEU A 460 21.39 16.88 -26.72
CA LEU A 460 21.06 15.66 -27.45
C LEU A 460 21.94 14.49 -27.01
N ILE A 461 23.24 14.72 -26.81
CA ILE A 461 24.16 13.72 -26.23
C ILE A 461 23.68 13.32 -24.84
N GLY A 462 23.34 14.30 -23.99
CA GLY A 462 22.78 14.05 -22.66
C GLY A 462 21.47 13.23 -22.71
N SER A 463 20.55 13.58 -23.60
CA SER A 463 19.29 12.84 -23.80
C SER A 463 19.52 11.41 -24.31
N SER A 464 20.53 11.20 -25.16
CA SER A 464 20.92 9.88 -25.66
C SER A 464 21.50 9.00 -24.54
N LEU A 465 22.28 9.58 -23.62
CA LEU A 465 22.76 8.90 -22.43
C LEU A 465 21.62 8.56 -21.45
N LEU A 466 20.62 9.42 -21.32
CA LEU A 466 19.40 9.12 -20.54
C LEU A 466 18.57 7.99 -21.17
N PHE A 467 18.53 7.90 -22.50
CA PHE A 467 17.94 6.77 -23.20
C PHE A 467 18.70 5.47 -22.90
N LEU A 468 20.03 5.51 -22.91
CA LEU A 468 20.87 4.36 -22.53
C LEU A 468 20.66 3.96 -21.06
N LEU A 469 20.55 4.93 -20.15
CA LEU A 469 20.20 4.70 -18.74
C LEU A 469 18.84 4.01 -18.62
N LYS A 470 17.84 4.48 -19.37
CA LYS A 470 16.51 3.86 -19.37
C LYS A 470 16.59 2.43 -19.88
N TYR A 471 17.27 2.18 -21.00
CA TYR A 471 17.44 0.85 -21.57
C TYR A 471 18.13 -0.13 -20.61
N ARG A 472 19.15 0.33 -19.86
CA ARG A 472 19.85 -0.45 -18.84
C ARG A 472 19.01 -0.71 -17.58
N THR A 473 18.08 0.19 -17.26
CA THR A 473 17.22 0.07 -16.07
C THR A 473 15.97 -0.76 -16.35
N ASN A 474 15.32 -0.59 -17.51
CA ASN A 474 14.13 -1.32 -17.92
C ASN A 474 13.98 -1.35 -19.44
N LYS A 475 13.99 -2.55 -20.05
CA LYS A 475 13.88 -2.72 -21.51
C LYS A 475 12.52 -2.31 -22.11
N ARG A 476 11.46 -2.21 -21.29
CA ARG A 476 10.12 -1.77 -21.73
C ARG A 476 9.92 -0.28 -21.42
N MET A 477 9.70 0.55 -22.45
CA MET A 477 9.69 2.02 -22.33
C MET A 477 8.56 2.60 -21.45
N PHE A 478 7.42 1.92 -21.32
CA PHE A 478 6.20 2.48 -20.72
C PHE A 478 5.56 1.65 -19.59
N VAL A 479 6.32 0.78 -18.92
CA VAL A 479 5.75 0.01 -17.79
C VAL A 479 5.92 0.77 -16.48
N LYS A 480 4.79 0.92 -15.78
CA LYS A 480 4.63 1.41 -14.41
C LYS A 480 5.56 0.67 -13.46
N PHE A 481 6.31 1.39 -12.62
CA PHE A 481 6.93 0.81 -11.44
C PHE A 481 5.80 0.34 -10.51
N MET A 482 5.51 -0.96 -10.50
CA MET A 482 4.77 -1.55 -9.38
C MET A 482 5.74 -1.64 -8.20
N PRO A 483 5.35 -1.16 -7.00
CA PRO A 483 6.08 -1.53 -5.79
C PRO A 483 6.13 -3.05 -5.72
N ARG A 484 7.30 -3.64 -5.48
CA ARG A 484 7.41 -5.07 -5.16
C ARG A 484 6.40 -5.40 -4.07
N SER A 485 5.49 -6.34 -4.33
CA SER A 485 4.67 -6.92 -3.26
C SER A 485 5.58 -7.80 -2.39
N PRO A 486 5.33 -7.88 -1.07
CA PRO A 486 6.10 -8.74 -0.16
C PRO A 486 6.00 -10.25 -0.47
N SER A 487 5.22 -10.64 -1.48
CA SER A 487 5.00 -12.04 -1.87
C SER A 487 6.21 -12.69 -2.55
N ASP A 488 7.13 -11.90 -3.11
CA ASP A 488 8.24 -12.43 -3.91
C ASP A 488 9.45 -12.83 -3.04
N ASP A 489 9.47 -12.45 -1.76
CA ASP A 489 10.53 -12.80 -0.80
C ASP A 489 10.29 -14.16 -0.11
N ILE A 490 9.16 -14.84 -0.39
CA ILE A 490 8.79 -16.11 0.29
C ILE A 490 9.51 -17.33 -0.32
N ASN A 491 10.10 -17.21 -1.51
CA ASN A 491 10.71 -18.34 -2.22
C ASN A 491 12.24 -18.40 -2.14
N MET A 492 12.88 -17.99 -1.03
CA MET A 492 14.30 -18.29 -0.78
C MET A 492 14.71 -18.41 0.70
N GLU A 493 13.80 -18.74 1.62
CA GLU A 493 14.22 -19.08 2.98
C GLU A 493 13.20 -20.02 3.66
N ASN A 494 13.45 -21.32 3.56
CA ASN A 494 12.84 -22.32 4.46
C ASN A 494 13.72 -23.56 4.54
N LEU A 495 14.57 -23.61 5.57
CA LEU A 495 14.85 -24.82 6.34
C LEU A 495 15.02 -24.40 7.82
N ASN A 496 14.02 -24.78 8.61
CA ASN A 496 13.95 -24.82 10.08
C ASN A 496 13.92 -23.48 10.84
N ASN A 497 12.72 -22.99 11.15
CA ASN A 497 12.14 -23.16 12.48
C ASN A 497 10.74 -22.53 12.54
N THR A 498 9.86 -23.20 13.29
CA THR A 498 8.44 -22.93 13.48
C THR A 498 8.12 -21.46 13.82
N PRO A 499 7.17 -20.81 13.10
CA PRO A 499 6.61 -19.54 13.55
C PRO A 499 5.47 -19.82 14.53
N VAL A 500 5.57 -19.25 15.74
CA VAL A 500 4.41 -19.05 16.61
C VAL A 500 3.40 -18.22 15.84
N THR A 501 2.31 -18.87 15.41
CA THR A 501 1.28 -18.27 14.58
C THR A 501 0.40 -17.37 15.45
N GLN A 502 0.74 -16.09 15.55
CA GLN A 502 -0.24 -15.08 15.92
C GLN A 502 -1.15 -14.85 14.71
N GLN A 503 -2.41 -15.29 14.83
CA GLN A 503 -3.47 -14.95 13.88
C GLN A 503 -3.55 -13.43 13.71
N PRO A 504 -3.58 -12.90 12.48
CA PRO A 504 -3.82 -11.48 12.27
C PRO A 504 -5.19 -11.11 12.85
N ARG A 505 -5.24 -10.07 13.68
CA ARG A 505 -6.48 -9.49 14.22
C ARG A 505 -7.45 -9.19 13.06
N GLY A 506 -8.43 -10.08 12.88
CA GLY A 506 -9.79 -9.75 12.48
C GLY A 506 -10.02 -9.06 11.14
N GLN A 507 -9.47 -9.55 10.02
CA GLN A 507 -10.14 -9.43 8.71
C GLN A 507 -11.39 -10.37 8.64
N HIS A 508 -12.10 -10.57 9.75
CA HIS A 508 -13.20 -11.53 9.87
C HIS A 508 -14.53 -10.97 9.31
N GLY A 509 -14.46 -10.37 8.13
CA GLY A 509 -15.64 -9.78 7.46
C GLY A 509 -15.36 -9.06 6.14
N MET A 510 -14.10 -8.96 5.70
CA MET A 510 -13.78 -8.46 4.36
C MET A 510 -13.79 -9.62 3.37
N GLN A 511 -14.51 -9.45 2.26
CA GLN A 511 -14.55 -10.38 1.14
C GLN A 511 -13.12 -10.77 0.75
N GLN A 512 -12.83 -12.07 0.68
CA GLN A 512 -11.54 -12.56 0.20
C GLN A 512 -11.32 -12.02 -1.22
N SER A 513 -10.10 -11.52 -1.49
CA SER A 513 -9.75 -11.01 -2.81
C SER A 513 -9.68 -12.17 -3.81
N PHE A 514 -10.41 -12.04 -4.91
CA PHE A 514 -10.43 -13.01 -6.02
C PHE A 514 -9.67 -12.48 -7.23
N ALA A 515 -8.98 -11.34 -7.11
CA ALA A 515 -8.25 -10.74 -8.20
C ALA A 515 -7.07 -11.61 -8.66
N GLN A 516 -7.23 -12.20 -9.85
CA GLN A 516 -6.20 -12.99 -10.51
C GLN A 516 -6.14 -12.59 -11.98
N GLU A 517 -4.93 -12.31 -12.46
CA GLU A 517 -4.65 -12.11 -13.88
C GLU A 517 -4.15 -13.42 -14.47
N PHE A 518 -4.95 -14.01 -15.35
CA PHE A 518 -4.59 -15.20 -16.13
C PHE A 518 -3.98 -14.73 -17.44
N SER A 519 -2.77 -14.18 -17.38
CA SER A 519 -2.01 -13.82 -18.58
C SER A 519 -1.38 -15.08 -19.19
N PRO A 520 -1.69 -15.47 -20.43
CA PRO A 520 -0.69 -16.10 -21.27
C PRO A 520 0.17 -14.96 -21.84
N ASP A 521 1.43 -14.89 -21.41
CA ASP A 521 2.41 -13.89 -21.84
C ASP A 521 2.83 -13.99 -23.34
N ASP A 522 2.14 -14.76 -24.20
CA ASP A 522 2.55 -14.96 -25.59
C ASP A 522 1.38 -15.28 -26.55
N GLU A 523 0.49 -14.32 -26.79
CA GLU A 523 -0.24 -14.29 -28.06
C GLU A 523 -0.10 -12.89 -28.67
N ASN A 524 0.84 -12.77 -29.60
CA ASN A 524 0.94 -11.62 -30.50
C ASN A 524 -0.41 -11.41 -31.17
N HIS A 525 -1.22 -10.49 -30.63
CA HIS A 525 -2.37 -9.97 -31.36
C HIS A 525 -1.84 -9.50 -32.72
N GLY A 526 -2.37 -10.06 -33.82
CA GLY A 526 -2.05 -9.57 -35.15
C GLY A 526 -2.27 -8.05 -35.24
N VAL A 527 -1.70 -7.41 -36.27
CA VAL A 527 -1.70 -5.94 -36.44
C VAL A 527 -3.09 -5.32 -36.17
N TYR A 528 -4.17 -5.97 -36.60
CA TYR A 528 -5.55 -5.54 -36.36
C TYR A 528 -5.98 -5.59 -34.88
N GLY A 529 -5.62 -6.64 -34.13
CA GLY A 529 -5.95 -6.73 -32.71
C GLY A 529 -5.23 -5.68 -31.87
N SER A 530 -3.96 -5.39 -32.21
CA SER A 530 -3.21 -4.28 -31.61
C SER A 530 -3.80 -2.91 -31.96
N LEU A 531 -4.23 -2.72 -33.22
CA LEU A 531 -4.90 -1.51 -33.67
C LEU A 531 -6.23 -1.28 -32.92
N MET A 532 -7.08 -2.31 -32.79
CA MET A 532 -8.36 -2.22 -32.09
C MET A 532 -8.18 -1.98 -30.58
N ASN A 533 -7.17 -2.59 -29.96
CA ASN A 533 -6.85 -2.31 -28.56
C ASN A 533 -6.35 -0.87 -28.35
N THR A 534 -5.54 -0.37 -29.28
CA THR A 534 -5.04 1.01 -29.27
C THR A 534 -6.16 2.02 -29.51
N ALA A 535 -7.03 1.77 -30.49
CA ALA A 535 -8.22 2.59 -30.76
C ALA A 535 -9.16 2.64 -29.56
N GLY A 536 -9.45 1.50 -28.93
CA GLY A 536 -10.25 1.44 -27.71
C GLY A 536 -9.61 2.15 -26.51
N SER A 537 -8.28 2.15 -26.42
CA SER A 537 -7.54 2.90 -25.39
C SER A 537 -7.61 4.41 -25.62
N ILE A 538 -7.59 4.86 -26.88
CA ILE A 538 -7.76 6.28 -27.26
C ILE A 538 -9.19 6.75 -26.98
N ILE A 539 -10.19 5.97 -27.37
CA ILE A 539 -11.62 6.27 -27.10
C ILE A 539 -11.88 6.28 -25.58
N GLY A 540 -11.33 5.32 -24.84
CA GLY A 540 -11.41 5.30 -23.38
C GLY A 540 -10.68 6.48 -22.73
N ALA A 541 -9.55 6.94 -23.29
CA ALA A 541 -8.84 8.11 -22.78
C ALA A 541 -9.67 9.40 -23.00
N LEU A 542 -10.35 9.52 -24.15
CA LEU A 542 -11.25 10.64 -24.46
C LEU A 542 -12.53 10.61 -23.59
N GLY A 543 -13.09 9.43 -23.33
CA GLY A 543 -14.26 9.24 -22.46
C GLY A 543 -13.98 9.36 -20.97
N SER A 544 -12.70 9.47 -20.55
CA SER A 544 -12.35 9.78 -19.15
C SER A 544 -12.47 11.26 -18.81
N ILE A 545 -12.67 12.11 -19.83
CA ILE A 545 -12.88 13.55 -19.72
C ILE A 545 -14.40 13.81 -19.55
N PRO A 546 -14.85 14.39 -18.42
CA PRO A 546 -16.29 14.53 -18.09
C PRO A 546 -17.16 15.32 -19.08
N CYS A 547 -16.58 16.02 -20.05
CA CYS A 547 -17.29 16.86 -21.03
C CYS A 547 -17.42 16.25 -22.44
N CYS A 548 -16.92 15.03 -22.68
CA CYS A 548 -17.00 14.39 -23.99
C CYS A 548 -18.22 13.46 -24.07
N ILE A 549 -19.37 14.00 -24.51
CA ILE A 549 -20.66 13.28 -24.62
C ILE A 549 -20.61 12.12 -25.64
N CYS A 550 -19.66 12.15 -26.57
CA CYS A 550 -19.59 11.20 -27.69
C CYS A 550 -18.87 9.87 -27.38
N CYS A 551 -18.28 9.69 -26.19
CA CYS A 551 -17.48 8.50 -25.87
C CYS A 551 -18.00 7.78 -24.62
N PRO A 552 -18.16 6.43 -24.64
CA PRO A 552 -18.58 5.68 -23.47
C PRO A 552 -17.52 5.70 -22.36
N ASN A 553 -17.96 5.85 -21.12
CA ASN A 553 -17.11 5.90 -19.94
C ASN A 553 -16.35 4.56 -19.75
N PRO A 554 -15.00 4.58 -19.68
CA PRO A 554 -14.18 3.38 -19.48
C PRO A 554 -14.24 2.83 -18.05
N TYR A 555 -14.74 3.60 -17.08
CA TYR A 555 -14.83 3.17 -15.69
C TYR A 555 -16.17 2.50 -15.42
N LYS A 556 -16.12 1.21 -15.03
CA LYS A 556 -17.30 0.47 -14.58
C LYS A 556 -17.14 0.12 -13.11
N SER A 557 -18.18 0.37 -12.32
CA SER A 557 -18.22 0.01 -10.91
C SER A 557 -18.66 -1.44 -10.74
N VAL A 558 -17.96 -2.17 -9.88
CA VAL A 558 -18.35 -3.48 -9.35
C VAL A 558 -18.76 -3.27 -7.89
N SER A 559 -20.00 -3.63 -7.56
CA SER A 559 -20.54 -3.54 -6.21
C SER A 559 -19.91 -4.61 -5.30
N GLN A 560 -19.82 -4.32 -4.00
CA GLN A 560 -19.41 -5.32 -3.01
C GLN A 560 -20.30 -6.56 -3.06
N GLY A 561 -19.72 -7.74 -2.83
CA GLY A 561 -20.38 -9.04 -3.02
C GLY A 561 -20.47 -9.52 -4.47
N HIS A 562 -20.01 -8.72 -5.45
CA HIS A 562 -19.86 -9.14 -6.84
C HIS A 562 -18.41 -9.15 -7.24
N VAL A 563 -18.06 -10.06 -8.15
CA VAL A 563 -16.74 -10.14 -8.77
C VAL A 563 -16.88 -9.88 -10.27
N GLY A 564 -15.97 -9.09 -10.83
CA GLY A 564 -15.96 -8.75 -12.25
C GLY A 564 -15.06 -9.69 -13.04
N LEU A 565 -15.62 -10.49 -13.94
CA LEU A 565 -14.86 -11.27 -14.93
C LEU A 565 -14.70 -10.45 -16.20
N ILE A 566 -13.47 -10.24 -16.64
CA ILE A 566 -13.18 -9.50 -17.86
C ILE A 566 -12.74 -10.45 -18.95
N THR A 567 -13.46 -10.36 -20.07
CA THR A 567 -13.14 -11.04 -21.33
C THR A 567 -12.62 -10.02 -22.33
N ARG A 568 -11.57 -10.37 -23.07
CA ARG A 568 -10.97 -9.55 -24.13
C ARG A 568 -11.03 -10.33 -25.43
N PHE A 569 -11.65 -9.76 -26.47
CA PHE A 569 -11.90 -10.46 -27.74
C PHE A 569 -12.53 -11.86 -27.59
N GLY A 570 -13.36 -12.06 -26.55
CA GLY A 570 -13.97 -13.35 -26.24
C GLY A 570 -13.11 -14.32 -25.41
N LYS A 571 -11.84 -14.01 -25.15
CA LYS A 571 -10.96 -14.81 -24.26
C LYS A 571 -11.01 -14.26 -22.83
N PHE A 572 -11.20 -15.13 -21.85
CA PHE A 572 -11.11 -14.76 -20.44
C PHE A 572 -9.66 -14.49 -20.04
N TYR A 573 -9.39 -13.37 -19.37
CA TYR A 573 -8.01 -13.01 -18.98
C TYR A 573 -7.86 -12.47 -17.55
N LYS A 574 -8.92 -11.92 -16.94
CA LYS A 574 -8.79 -11.24 -15.64
C LYS A 574 -10.05 -11.33 -14.78
N ILE A 575 -9.83 -11.57 -13.49
CA ILE A 575 -10.82 -11.43 -12.41
C ILE A 575 -10.50 -10.13 -11.65
N VAL A 576 -11.53 -9.34 -11.33
CA VAL A 576 -11.38 -8.07 -10.62
C VAL A 576 -12.28 -8.01 -9.40
N ASP A 577 -11.70 -7.53 -8.30
CA ASP A 577 -12.37 -7.29 -7.04
C ASP A 577 -13.40 -6.14 -7.11
N PRO A 578 -14.34 -6.07 -6.15
CA PRO A 578 -15.28 -4.96 -6.03
C PRO A 578 -14.59 -3.59 -6.00
N GLY A 579 -15.08 -2.64 -6.79
CA GLY A 579 -14.50 -1.31 -6.90
C GLY A 579 -14.68 -0.68 -8.27
N LEU A 580 -14.05 0.48 -8.47
CA LEU A 580 -14.05 1.16 -9.76
C LEU A 580 -12.94 0.57 -10.64
N THR A 581 -13.32 -0.15 -11.69
CA THR A 581 -12.36 -0.80 -12.59
C THR A 581 -12.36 -0.12 -13.95
N LYS A 582 -11.16 0.11 -14.48
CA LYS A 582 -10.97 0.62 -15.85
C LYS A 582 -11.04 -0.53 -16.85
N ILE A 583 -11.85 -0.37 -17.88
CA ILE A 583 -12.11 -1.35 -18.93
C ILE A 583 -12.00 -0.66 -20.28
N ASN A 584 -11.45 -1.35 -21.27
CA ASN A 584 -11.44 -0.87 -22.64
C ASN A 584 -12.83 -1.03 -23.27
N PRO A 585 -13.55 0.07 -23.61
CA PRO A 585 -14.94 0.01 -24.04
C PRO A 585 -15.16 -0.75 -25.37
N VAL A 586 -14.13 -0.91 -26.20
CA VAL A 586 -14.24 -1.54 -27.52
C VAL A 586 -13.87 -3.02 -27.49
N THR A 587 -12.84 -3.39 -26.72
CA THR A 587 -12.25 -4.74 -26.76
C THR A 587 -12.59 -5.62 -25.57
N GLU A 588 -13.02 -5.03 -24.45
CA GLU A 588 -13.22 -5.72 -23.19
C GLU A 588 -14.68 -5.69 -22.75
N LYS A 589 -15.20 -6.86 -22.33
CA LYS A 589 -16.53 -7.02 -21.76
C LYS A 589 -16.41 -7.57 -20.34
N MET A 590 -17.11 -6.91 -19.42
CA MET A 590 -17.20 -7.32 -18.02
C MET A 590 -18.50 -8.06 -17.75
N ILE A 591 -18.40 -9.23 -17.15
CA ILE A 591 -19.51 -10.02 -16.61
C ILE A 591 -19.40 -9.93 -15.08
N LYS A 592 -20.48 -9.50 -14.43
CA LYS A 592 -20.54 -9.42 -12.97
C LYS A 592 -21.15 -10.73 -12.45
N VAL A 593 -20.47 -11.36 -11.50
CA VAL A 593 -20.91 -12.61 -10.86
C VAL A 593 -21.11 -12.35 -9.38
N ASP A 594 -22.26 -12.76 -8.84
CA ASP A 594 -22.58 -12.64 -7.42
C ASP A 594 -21.99 -13.82 -6.64
N ILE A 595 -21.16 -13.54 -5.64
CA ILE A 595 -20.51 -14.56 -4.81
C ILE A 595 -21.22 -14.79 -3.47
N LYS A 596 -22.29 -14.05 -3.17
CA LYS A 596 -23.05 -14.24 -1.92
C LYS A 596 -23.75 -15.60 -1.90
N ILE A 597 -24.14 -16.04 -0.72
CA ILE A 597 -24.99 -17.21 -0.53
C ILE A 597 -26.35 -16.95 -1.21
N GLN A 598 -26.73 -17.84 -2.11
CA GLN A 598 -27.99 -17.85 -2.83
C GLN A 598 -28.84 -19.02 -2.37
N ILE A 599 -30.16 -18.80 -2.43
CA ILE A 599 -31.17 -19.79 -2.05
C ILE A 599 -31.88 -20.22 -3.32
N ALA A 600 -31.93 -21.53 -3.57
CA ALA A 600 -32.68 -22.11 -4.67
C ALA A 600 -33.74 -23.08 -4.12
N ASP A 601 -35.00 -22.78 -4.41
CA ASP A 601 -36.12 -23.66 -4.09
C ASP A 601 -36.18 -24.82 -5.08
N ILE A 602 -36.29 -26.04 -4.57
CA ILE A 602 -36.39 -27.25 -5.38
C ILE A 602 -37.87 -27.55 -5.61
N PRO A 603 -38.32 -27.72 -6.86
CA PRO A 603 -39.71 -28.08 -7.15
C PRO A 603 -40.13 -29.36 -6.42
N GLN A 604 -41.35 -29.35 -5.88
CA GLN A 604 -41.96 -30.45 -5.14
C GLN A 604 -41.85 -31.78 -5.90
N GLN A 605 -41.41 -32.83 -5.21
CA GLN A 605 -41.29 -34.16 -5.79
C GLN A 605 -42.22 -35.17 -5.11
N VAL A 606 -42.84 -36.03 -5.92
CA VAL A 606 -43.53 -37.23 -5.44
C VAL A 606 -42.54 -38.39 -5.49
N ILE A 607 -42.17 -38.92 -4.33
CA ILE A 607 -41.20 -40.01 -4.19
C ILE A 607 -41.84 -41.16 -3.43
N MET A 608 -41.53 -42.38 -3.84
CA MET A 608 -41.95 -43.60 -3.16
C MET A 608 -40.80 -44.11 -2.28
N THR A 609 -41.04 -44.23 -0.98
CA THR A 609 -40.03 -44.73 -0.02
C THR A 609 -39.88 -46.25 -0.11
N LYS A 610 -38.88 -46.82 0.58
CA LYS A 610 -38.64 -48.27 0.63
C LYS A 610 -39.86 -49.07 1.12
N ASP A 611 -40.72 -48.45 1.92
CA ASP A 611 -41.94 -49.06 2.45
C ASP A 611 -43.15 -48.93 1.51
N ASN A 612 -42.91 -48.56 0.24
CA ASN A 612 -43.93 -48.42 -0.79
C ASN A 612 -44.98 -47.32 -0.47
N VAL A 613 -44.54 -46.27 0.23
CA VAL A 613 -45.37 -45.11 0.59
C VAL A 613 -45.01 -43.93 -0.29
N ASN A 614 -46.02 -43.30 -0.89
CA ASN A 614 -45.84 -42.06 -1.66
C ASN A 614 -45.83 -40.84 -0.74
N VAL A 615 -44.79 -40.04 -0.87
CA VAL A 615 -44.57 -38.83 -0.06
C VAL A 615 -44.25 -37.66 -0.97
N GLN A 616 -44.79 -36.49 -0.67
CA GLN A 616 -44.44 -35.26 -1.36
C GLN A 616 -43.43 -34.46 -0.53
N ILE A 617 -42.29 -34.14 -1.12
CA ILE A 617 -41.17 -33.52 -0.41
C ILE A 617 -40.80 -32.19 -1.07
N ASP A 618 -40.74 -31.16 -0.22
CA ASP A 618 -40.25 -29.84 -0.55
C ASP A 618 -38.87 -29.65 0.07
N SER A 619 -37.94 -29.05 -0.67
CA SER A 619 -36.56 -28.86 -0.20
C SER A 619 -35.95 -27.57 -0.75
N VAL A 620 -34.96 -27.06 -0.05
CA VAL A 620 -34.28 -25.80 -0.38
C VAL A 620 -32.76 -26.02 -0.34
N LEU A 621 -32.07 -25.45 -1.31
CA LEU A 621 -30.62 -25.54 -1.48
C LEU A 621 -29.95 -24.20 -1.18
N TYR A 622 -28.95 -24.20 -0.30
CA TYR A 622 -28.07 -23.06 -0.05
C TYR A 622 -26.71 -23.28 -0.72
N TRP A 623 -26.32 -22.36 -1.59
CA TRP A 623 -25.06 -22.48 -2.34
C TRP A 623 -24.41 -21.12 -2.59
N HIS A 624 -23.10 -21.10 -2.81
CA HIS A 624 -22.37 -19.88 -3.20
C HIS A 624 -21.22 -20.22 -4.15
N ILE A 625 -20.78 -19.22 -4.92
CA ILE A 625 -19.72 -19.37 -5.91
C ILE A 625 -18.36 -19.16 -5.24
N ILE A 626 -17.49 -20.18 -5.29
CA ILE A 626 -16.08 -20.05 -4.86
C ILE A 626 -15.20 -19.63 -6.02
N ASN A 627 -15.38 -20.25 -7.19
CA ASN A 627 -14.60 -19.95 -8.38
C ASN A 627 -15.48 -19.32 -9.47
N PRO A 628 -15.45 -17.99 -9.63
CA PRO A 628 -16.33 -17.31 -10.58
C PRO A 628 -15.99 -17.63 -12.04
N SER A 629 -14.73 -17.96 -12.35
CA SER A 629 -14.32 -18.30 -13.72
C SER A 629 -14.95 -19.61 -14.21
N GLN A 630 -14.90 -20.66 -13.38
CA GLN A 630 -15.49 -21.96 -13.69
C GLN A 630 -17.01 -21.89 -13.70
N SER A 631 -17.62 -21.09 -12.82
CA SER A 631 -19.07 -20.92 -12.76
C SER A 631 -19.67 -20.33 -14.04
N VAL A 632 -18.98 -19.40 -14.70
CA VAL A 632 -19.48 -18.75 -15.92
C VAL A 632 -19.14 -19.53 -17.20
N PHE A 633 -17.97 -20.16 -17.26
CA PHE A 633 -17.51 -20.84 -18.49
C PHE A 633 -17.69 -22.36 -18.46
N GLY A 634 -17.92 -22.96 -17.28
CA GLY A 634 -18.08 -24.42 -17.14
C GLY A 634 -19.49 -24.92 -17.40
N VAL A 635 -20.53 -24.14 -17.06
CA VAL A 635 -21.94 -24.54 -17.20
C VAL A 635 -22.78 -23.35 -17.67
N SER A 636 -23.71 -23.59 -18.61
CA SER A 636 -24.60 -22.54 -19.15
C SER A 636 -25.46 -21.86 -18.08
N ASN A 637 -26.03 -22.64 -17.14
CA ASN A 637 -26.78 -22.13 -16.00
C ASN A 637 -26.55 -23.04 -14.79
N VAL A 638 -25.80 -22.52 -13.82
CA VAL A 638 -25.40 -23.26 -12.62
C VAL A 638 -26.60 -23.54 -11.70
N GLN A 639 -27.53 -22.60 -11.57
CA GLN A 639 -28.71 -22.77 -10.73
C GLN A 639 -29.60 -23.91 -11.24
N ALA A 640 -29.87 -23.94 -12.55
CA ALA A 640 -30.69 -25.00 -13.16
C ALA A 640 -30.02 -26.38 -13.02
N ALA A 641 -28.72 -26.47 -13.29
CA ALA A 641 -27.96 -27.71 -13.18
C ALA A 641 -27.91 -28.25 -11.74
N LEU A 642 -27.79 -27.36 -10.75
CA LEU A 642 -27.84 -27.73 -9.33
C LEU A 642 -29.23 -28.22 -8.92
N ILE A 643 -30.31 -27.59 -9.39
CA ILE A 643 -31.69 -28.02 -9.11
C ILE A 643 -31.91 -29.42 -9.68
N GLU A 644 -31.61 -29.65 -10.96
CA GLU A 644 -31.77 -30.97 -11.60
C GLU A 644 -30.94 -32.05 -10.90
N ARG A 645 -29.69 -31.74 -10.55
CA ARG A 645 -28.82 -32.69 -9.82
C ARG A 645 -29.39 -33.02 -8.45
N THR A 646 -29.79 -32.00 -7.68
CA THR A 646 -30.35 -32.19 -6.34
C THR A 646 -31.65 -32.98 -6.38
N GLN A 647 -32.50 -32.72 -7.37
CA GLN A 647 -33.72 -33.46 -7.64
C GLN A 647 -33.47 -34.96 -7.87
N THR A 648 -32.46 -35.31 -8.66
CA THR A 648 -32.11 -36.72 -8.89
C THR A 648 -31.54 -37.39 -7.63
N THR A 649 -30.72 -36.67 -6.86
CA THR A 649 -30.13 -37.18 -5.61
C THR A 649 -31.19 -37.38 -4.52
N LEU A 650 -32.12 -36.43 -4.37
CA LEU A 650 -33.26 -36.54 -3.45
C LEU A 650 -34.08 -37.79 -3.75
N ARG A 651 -34.46 -37.99 -5.01
CA ARG A 651 -35.22 -39.17 -5.43
C ARG A 651 -34.49 -40.48 -5.12
N HIS A 652 -33.19 -40.53 -5.34
CA HIS A 652 -32.38 -41.71 -5.11
C HIS A 652 -32.25 -42.05 -3.62
N ILE A 653 -31.82 -41.08 -2.79
CA ILE A 653 -31.56 -41.31 -1.36
C ILE A 653 -32.87 -41.58 -0.61
N LEU A 654 -33.91 -40.79 -0.88
CA LEU A 654 -35.20 -40.94 -0.20
C LEU A 654 -35.93 -42.22 -0.61
N GLY A 655 -35.71 -42.71 -1.83
CA GLY A 655 -36.25 -44.00 -2.28
C GLY A 655 -35.62 -45.22 -1.61
N MET A 656 -34.37 -45.10 -1.12
CA MET A 656 -33.66 -46.19 -0.44
C MET A 656 -33.99 -46.27 1.07
N ARG A 657 -34.62 -45.24 1.63
CA ARG A 657 -34.87 -45.10 3.08
C ARG A 657 -36.30 -45.49 3.45
N VAL A 658 -36.45 -45.90 4.70
CA VAL A 658 -37.74 -46.21 5.35
C VAL A 658 -38.39 -44.88 5.78
N LEU A 659 -39.73 -44.80 5.74
CA LEU A 659 -40.46 -43.58 6.04
C LEU A 659 -40.14 -42.99 7.43
N GLN A 660 -39.99 -43.86 8.44
CA GLN A 660 -39.70 -43.44 9.81
C GLN A 660 -38.35 -42.73 9.93
N GLU A 661 -37.34 -43.20 9.19
CA GLU A 661 -35.99 -42.63 9.18
C GLU A 661 -35.98 -41.22 8.56
N LEU A 662 -36.85 -40.97 7.57
CA LEU A 662 -37.02 -39.64 6.96
C LEU A 662 -37.57 -38.59 7.94
N ILE A 663 -38.39 -39.02 8.90
CA ILE A 663 -39.01 -38.15 9.90
C ILE A 663 -38.06 -37.91 11.08
N GLU A 664 -37.40 -38.96 11.57
CA GLU A 664 -36.53 -38.90 12.75
C GLU A 664 -35.18 -38.25 12.44
N ASN A 665 -34.56 -38.54 11.29
CA ASN A 665 -33.17 -38.18 10.98
C ASN A 665 -33.05 -37.23 9.77
N ARG A 666 -33.92 -36.22 9.68
CA ARG A 666 -33.93 -35.27 8.54
C ARG A 666 -32.59 -34.53 8.31
N GLU A 667 -31.84 -34.26 9.37
CA GLU A 667 -30.57 -33.51 9.30
C GLU A 667 -29.45 -34.39 8.73
N ALA A 668 -29.35 -35.64 9.18
CA ALA A 668 -28.36 -36.60 8.67
C ALA A 668 -28.58 -36.91 7.17
N ILE A 669 -29.84 -37.00 6.75
CA ILE A 669 -30.18 -37.20 5.33
C ILE A 669 -29.79 -35.96 4.51
N GLY A 670 -29.97 -34.75 5.05
CA GLY A 670 -29.52 -33.51 4.41
C GLY A 670 -28.01 -33.47 4.17
N GLU A 671 -27.22 -33.93 5.14
CA GLU A 671 -25.75 -34.03 5.02
C GLU A 671 -25.32 -35.08 3.98
N GLU A 672 -25.96 -36.25 3.95
CA GLU A 672 -25.71 -37.29 2.94
C GLU A 672 -26.02 -36.79 1.51
N ILE A 673 -27.13 -36.06 1.36
CA ILE A 673 -27.49 -35.42 0.07
C ILE A 673 -26.46 -34.38 -0.33
N GLN A 674 -26.00 -33.56 0.62
CA GLN A 674 -24.96 -32.55 0.38
C GLN A 674 -23.67 -33.19 -0.13
N GLU A 675 -23.19 -34.26 0.51
CA GLU A 675 -21.94 -34.93 0.14
C GLU A 675 -21.97 -35.46 -1.31
N VAL A 676 -23.11 -36.01 -1.76
CA VAL A 676 -23.28 -36.53 -3.12
C VAL A 676 -23.33 -35.42 -4.18
N ILE A 677 -23.85 -34.23 -3.84
CA ILE A 677 -23.95 -33.08 -4.75
C ILE A 677 -22.65 -32.28 -4.79
N ASP A 678 -21.85 -32.33 -3.73
CA ASP A 678 -20.61 -31.58 -3.58
C ASP A 678 -19.59 -31.91 -4.68
N ALA A 679 -19.47 -33.19 -5.06
CA ALA A 679 -18.53 -33.63 -6.09
C ALA A 679 -18.77 -32.97 -7.47
N PRO A 680 -19.98 -33.01 -8.06
CA PRO A 680 -20.27 -32.29 -9.30
C PRO A 680 -20.32 -30.77 -9.12
N ALA A 681 -20.77 -30.26 -7.96
CA ALA A 681 -20.83 -28.81 -7.71
C ALA A 681 -19.44 -28.15 -7.73
N ARG A 682 -18.42 -28.84 -7.19
CA ARG A 682 -17.02 -28.37 -7.23
C ARG A 682 -16.49 -28.23 -8.66
N ASN A 683 -16.87 -29.13 -9.57
CA ASN A 683 -16.50 -29.04 -10.99
C ASN A 683 -17.10 -27.80 -11.68
N TRP A 684 -18.20 -27.27 -11.15
CA TRP A 684 -18.86 -26.05 -11.62
C TRP A 684 -18.38 -24.78 -10.89
N GLY A 685 -17.40 -24.90 -9.98
CA GLY A 685 -16.89 -23.77 -9.19
C GLY A 685 -17.82 -23.30 -8.06
N VAL A 686 -18.79 -24.13 -7.65
CA VAL A 686 -19.76 -23.85 -6.60
C VAL A 686 -19.54 -24.73 -5.38
N LYS A 687 -19.79 -24.17 -4.20
CA LYS A 687 -19.90 -24.92 -2.96
C LYS A 687 -21.34 -24.88 -2.45
N VAL A 688 -21.85 -26.06 -2.12
CA VAL A 688 -23.14 -26.21 -1.44
C VAL A 688 -22.88 -26.09 0.06
N GLU A 689 -23.57 -25.17 0.72
CA GLU A 689 -23.45 -24.97 2.17
C GLU A 689 -24.34 -25.96 2.93
N SER A 690 -25.58 -26.13 2.48
CA SER A 690 -26.51 -27.11 3.05
C SER A 690 -27.71 -27.38 2.13
N VAL A 691 -28.31 -28.56 2.28
CA VAL A 691 -29.59 -28.93 1.70
C VAL A 691 -30.58 -29.15 2.84
N LEU A 692 -31.68 -28.41 2.85
CA LEU A 692 -32.70 -28.52 3.89
C LEU A 692 -33.99 -29.09 3.32
N ILE A 693 -34.53 -30.12 3.98
CA ILE A 693 -35.88 -30.62 3.73
C ILE A 693 -36.84 -29.68 4.45
N LYS A 694 -37.69 -29.00 3.68
CA LYS A 694 -38.60 -27.97 4.19
C LYS A 694 -39.84 -28.60 4.79
N ASP A 695 -40.59 -29.34 3.99
CA ASP A 695 -41.85 -29.95 4.39
C ASP A 695 -41.99 -31.34 3.75
N ILE A 696 -42.61 -32.25 4.50
CA ILE A 696 -42.96 -33.60 4.06
C ILE A 696 -44.48 -33.74 4.17
N THR A 697 -45.16 -33.78 3.03
CA THR A 697 -46.62 -33.90 2.98
C THR A 697 -47.03 -35.34 2.75
N PHE A 698 -47.88 -35.85 3.63
CA PHE A 698 -48.43 -37.20 3.59
C PHE A 698 -49.88 -37.20 3.09
N SER A 699 -50.37 -38.35 2.64
CA SER A 699 -51.81 -38.55 2.46
C SER A 699 -52.51 -38.57 3.83
N LYS A 700 -53.76 -38.07 3.89
CA LYS A 700 -54.54 -37.99 5.15
C LYS A 700 -54.68 -39.36 5.84
N GLU A 701 -54.86 -40.42 5.06
CA GLU A 701 -55.01 -41.79 5.55
C GLU A 701 -53.74 -42.31 6.26
N LEU A 702 -52.55 -42.04 5.70
CA LEU A 702 -51.29 -42.44 6.31
C LEU A 702 -51.00 -41.65 7.58
N GLN A 703 -51.35 -40.37 7.60
CA GLN A 703 -51.17 -39.51 8.78
C GLN A 703 -51.95 -40.03 9.98
N GLU A 704 -53.19 -40.47 9.76
CA GLU A 704 -54.04 -41.08 10.80
C GLU A 704 -53.44 -42.42 11.30
N SER A 705 -52.97 -43.27 10.37
CA SER A 705 -52.35 -44.55 10.70
C SER A 705 -51.05 -44.39 11.51
N LEU A 706 -50.15 -43.48 11.11
CA LEU A 706 -48.92 -43.18 11.84
C LEU A 706 -49.20 -42.57 13.21
N SER A 707 -50.19 -41.68 13.32
CA SER A 707 -50.62 -41.11 14.60
C SER A 707 -51.14 -42.19 15.55
N SER A 708 -51.97 -43.12 15.04
CA SER A 708 -52.48 -44.26 15.82
C SER A 708 -51.36 -45.20 16.26
N ALA A 709 -50.45 -45.57 15.35
CA ALA A 709 -49.30 -46.42 15.65
C ALA A 709 -48.34 -45.76 16.67
N ALA A 710 -48.09 -44.46 16.54
CA ALA A 710 -47.25 -43.71 17.47
C ALA A 710 -47.91 -43.60 18.87
N GLN A 711 -49.23 -43.38 18.94
CA GLN A 711 -49.98 -43.42 20.20
C GLN A 711 -49.90 -44.80 20.86
N ALA A 712 -50.05 -45.88 20.08
CA ALA A 712 -49.91 -47.24 20.58
C ALA A 712 -48.50 -47.52 21.12
N LYS A 713 -47.45 -47.11 20.39
CA LYS A 713 -46.04 -47.24 20.83
C LYS A 713 -45.77 -46.44 22.11
N ARG A 714 -46.22 -45.18 22.19
CA ARG A 714 -46.06 -44.34 23.40
C ARG A 714 -46.80 -44.93 24.60
N MET A 715 -48.01 -45.48 24.42
CA MET A 715 -48.73 -46.18 25.48
C MET A 715 -48.00 -47.45 25.94
N ALA A 716 -47.38 -48.19 25.02
CA ALA A 716 -46.58 -49.36 25.34
C ALA A 716 -45.31 -48.99 26.10
N GLU A 717 -44.55 -48.00 25.63
CA GLU A 717 -43.35 -47.48 26.30
C GLU A 717 -43.67 -46.92 27.68
N SER A 718 -44.77 -46.17 27.82
CA SER A 718 -45.24 -45.68 29.13
C SER A 718 -45.57 -46.83 30.09
N LYS A 719 -46.15 -47.93 29.61
CA LYS A 719 -46.42 -49.12 30.43
C LYS A 719 -45.12 -49.83 30.85
N VAL A 720 -44.14 -49.93 29.95
CA VAL A 720 -42.83 -50.52 30.25
C VAL A 720 -42.06 -49.69 31.27
N ILE A 721 -42.01 -48.36 31.08
CA ILE A 721 -41.41 -47.43 32.05
C ILE A 721 -42.14 -47.50 33.39
N GLY A 722 -43.48 -47.59 33.38
CA GLY A 722 -44.27 -47.80 34.58
C GLY A 722 -43.92 -49.09 35.32
N ALA A 723 -43.84 -50.22 34.60
CA ALA A 723 -43.45 -51.50 35.18
C ALA A 723 -42.01 -51.50 35.72
N GLN A 724 -41.08 -50.85 35.01
CA GLN A 724 -39.70 -50.70 35.48
C GLN A 724 -39.62 -49.80 36.73
N ALA A 725 -40.37 -48.69 36.73
CA ALA A 725 -40.49 -47.82 37.89
C ALA A 725 -41.10 -48.53 39.10
N GLU A 726 -42.09 -49.42 38.90
CA GLU A 726 -42.63 -50.27 39.97
C GLU A 726 -41.59 -51.24 40.54
N VAL A 727 -40.80 -51.88 39.66
CA VAL A 727 -39.72 -52.78 40.11
C VAL A 727 -38.65 -52.03 40.89
N ASP A 728 -38.24 -50.84 40.42
CA ASP A 728 -37.24 -50.04 41.11
C ASP A 728 -37.78 -49.41 42.40
N SER A 729 -39.06 -49.01 42.42
CA SER A 729 -39.78 -48.63 43.65
C SER A 729 -39.84 -49.79 44.63
N ALA A 730 -40.13 -51.02 44.19
CA ALA A 730 -40.17 -52.19 45.06
C ALA A 730 -38.80 -52.51 45.67
N LYS A 731 -37.70 -52.36 44.92
CA LYS A 731 -36.33 -52.50 45.45
C LYS A 731 -36.03 -51.43 46.50
N LEU A 732 -36.38 -50.17 46.25
CA LEU A 732 -36.20 -49.07 47.20
C LEU A 732 -37.06 -49.28 48.45
N MET A 733 -38.31 -49.75 48.30
CA MET A 733 -39.18 -50.09 49.43
C MET A 733 -38.63 -51.25 50.25
N ARG A 734 -38.01 -52.26 49.63
CA ARG A 734 -37.34 -53.35 50.34
C ARG A 734 -36.14 -52.85 51.14
N ALA A 735 -35.28 -52.05 50.54
CA ALA A 735 -34.15 -51.43 51.25
C ALA A 735 -34.62 -50.53 52.40
N ALA A 736 -35.71 -49.78 52.21
CA ALA A 736 -36.34 -48.99 53.26
C ALA A 736 -36.93 -49.88 54.38
N ALA A 737 -37.56 -51.01 54.05
CA ALA A 737 -38.10 -51.94 55.05
C ALA A 737 -36.99 -52.53 55.95
N ASP A 738 -35.83 -52.87 55.37
CA ASP A 738 -34.68 -53.36 56.14
C ASP A 738 -34.14 -52.29 57.12
N ILE A 739 -34.13 -51.02 56.72
CA ILE A 739 -33.74 -49.88 57.59
C ILE A 739 -34.79 -49.62 58.69
N LEU A 740 -36.08 -49.84 58.39
CA LEU A 740 -37.21 -49.56 59.27
C LEU A 740 -37.55 -50.69 60.25
N ASN A 741 -36.79 -51.79 60.29
CA ASN A 741 -37.03 -52.95 61.17
C ASN A 741 -36.72 -52.68 62.67
N THR A 742 -36.70 -51.40 63.08
CA THR A 742 -36.63 -50.97 64.48
C THR A 742 -38.02 -50.55 64.96
N PRO A 743 -38.47 -50.96 66.17
CA PRO A 743 -39.83 -50.68 66.64
C PRO A 743 -40.19 -49.19 66.72
N ALA A 744 -39.20 -48.30 66.87
CA ALA A 744 -39.40 -46.85 66.84
C ALA A 744 -39.73 -46.29 65.44
N ALA A 745 -39.18 -46.88 64.38
CA ALA A 745 -39.34 -46.39 63.01
C ALA A 745 -40.72 -46.77 62.42
N MET A 746 -41.26 -47.93 62.82
CA MET A 746 -42.64 -48.35 62.51
C MET A 746 -43.69 -47.42 63.14
N GLN A 747 -43.45 -46.93 64.36
CA GLN A 747 -44.34 -45.95 65.00
C GLN A 747 -44.35 -44.61 64.26
N ILE A 748 -43.19 -44.12 63.81
CA ILE A 748 -43.10 -42.90 63.01
C ILE A 748 -43.84 -43.07 61.69
N ARG A 749 -43.67 -44.20 61.00
CA ARG A 749 -44.38 -44.48 59.74
C ARG A 749 -45.88 -44.68 59.92
N TYR A 750 -46.34 -45.23 61.04
CA TYR A 750 -47.76 -45.30 61.41
C TYR A 750 -48.35 -43.90 61.64
N LEU A 751 -47.61 -43.03 62.34
CA LEU A 751 -48.00 -41.63 62.52
C LEU A 751 -48.03 -40.87 61.18
N GLU A 752 -47.01 -41.04 60.34
CA GLU A 752 -46.89 -40.35 59.05
C GLU A 752 -47.95 -40.82 58.03
N THR A 753 -48.26 -42.12 58.01
CA THR A 753 -49.40 -42.66 57.23
C THR A 753 -50.72 -42.13 57.74
N MET A 754 -50.91 -42.00 59.06
CA MET A 754 -52.09 -41.31 59.61
C MET A 754 -52.17 -39.85 59.17
N THR A 755 -51.05 -39.10 59.17
CA THR A 755 -51.05 -37.70 58.70
C THR A 755 -51.36 -37.59 57.20
N SER A 756 -50.88 -38.54 56.39
CA SER A 756 -51.19 -38.62 54.96
C SER A 756 -52.67 -38.94 54.72
N MET A 757 -53.25 -39.87 55.50
CA MET A 757 -54.68 -40.21 55.44
C MET A 757 -55.58 -39.08 55.96
N ALA A 758 -55.11 -38.28 56.92
CA ALA A 758 -55.83 -37.11 57.46
C ALA A 758 -55.88 -35.92 56.48
N LYS A 759 -55.03 -35.89 55.44
CA LYS A 759 -55.05 -34.84 54.40
C LYS A 759 -56.16 -35.03 53.35
N GLY A 760 -56.81 -36.20 53.30
CA GLY A 760 -57.98 -36.41 52.46
C GLY A 760 -59.19 -35.69 53.05
N SER A 761 -59.83 -34.79 52.29
CA SER A 761 -61.06 -34.14 52.71
C SER A 761 -62.14 -35.21 52.96
N ASN A 762 -62.57 -35.36 54.22
CA ASN A 762 -63.71 -36.14 54.72
C ASN A 762 -63.49 -37.54 55.34
N THR A 763 -62.29 -37.86 55.85
CA THR A 763 -62.04 -39.15 56.55
C THR A 763 -62.10 -39.02 58.09
N ARG A 764 -63.04 -39.70 58.76
CA ARG A 764 -63.06 -39.83 60.24
C ARG A 764 -62.16 -40.99 60.67
N VAL A 765 -61.07 -40.70 61.39
CA VAL A 765 -60.13 -41.70 61.90
C VAL A 765 -60.50 -42.04 63.35
N ILE A 766 -60.95 -43.27 63.59
CA ILE A 766 -61.32 -43.77 64.93
C ILE A 766 -60.08 -44.48 65.54
N PHE A 767 -59.63 -44.01 66.70
CA PHE A 767 -58.58 -44.68 67.48
C PHE A 767 -59.15 -45.89 68.21
N MET A 768 -58.61 -47.08 67.96
CA MET A 768 -58.94 -48.28 68.73
C MET A 768 -57.69 -48.70 69.53
N PRO A 769 -57.63 -48.47 70.85
CA PRO A 769 -56.52 -48.97 71.66
C PRO A 769 -56.63 -50.49 71.77
N THR A 770 -55.62 -51.20 71.27
CA THR A 770 -55.46 -52.64 71.44
C THR A 770 -55.25 -52.95 72.93
N GLN A 771 -56.27 -53.52 73.59
CA GLN A 771 -56.11 -54.07 74.94
C GLN A 771 -55.20 -55.30 74.88
N GLN A 772 -54.04 -55.19 75.54
CA GLN A 772 -53.25 -56.35 75.93
C GLN A 772 -53.98 -57.14 77.02
N SER A 773 -53.96 -58.45 76.86
CA SER A 773 -54.53 -59.47 77.73
C SER A 773 -54.16 -59.33 79.22
N GLY A 774 -55.17 -59.32 80.09
CA GLY A 774 -55.08 -59.85 81.46
C GLY A 774 -55.47 -58.90 82.61
N ASN A 775 -56.77 -58.60 82.79
CA ASN A 775 -57.49 -58.75 84.07
C ASN A 775 -58.95 -58.25 83.98
N GLU A 776 -59.82 -58.87 84.78
CA GLU A 776 -61.28 -58.80 84.79
C GLU A 776 -61.90 -57.40 85.01
N MET A 777 -63.13 -57.24 84.51
CA MET A 777 -63.97 -56.03 84.56
C MET A 777 -64.35 -55.59 85.99
N THR A 778 -64.48 -54.27 86.19
CA THR A 778 -65.49 -53.70 87.12
C THR A 778 -66.32 -52.61 86.42
N PRO A 779 -67.65 -52.55 86.62
CA PRO A 779 -68.55 -51.65 85.89
C PRO A 779 -68.75 -50.34 86.65
N MET A 780 -67.95 -49.30 86.39
CA MET A 780 -68.24 -47.96 86.91
C MET A 780 -67.67 -46.79 86.09
N GLN A 781 -67.52 -46.95 84.77
CA GLN A 781 -67.06 -45.85 83.89
C GLN A 781 -67.84 -45.75 82.57
N ALA A 782 -69.10 -46.20 82.57
CA ALA A 782 -69.98 -46.10 81.40
C ALA A 782 -70.59 -44.71 81.17
N ASN A 783 -70.47 -43.75 82.10
CA ASN A 783 -71.19 -42.46 82.02
C ASN A 783 -70.30 -41.22 81.76
N GLN A 784 -69.00 -41.36 81.53
CA GLN A 784 -68.12 -40.21 81.25
C GLN A 784 -67.84 -39.98 79.75
N TRP A 785 -68.12 -40.98 78.90
CA TRP A 785 -67.85 -40.91 77.46
C TRP A 785 -69.02 -40.37 76.63
N GLU A 786 -70.25 -40.35 77.17
CA GLU A 786 -71.41 -39.77 76.49
C GLU A 786 -71.41 -38.22 76.45
N GLN A 787 -70.65 -37.54 77.32
CA GLN A 787 -70.60 -36.07 77.32
C GLN A 787 -69.55 -35.48 76.36
N MET A 788 -68.54 -36.24 75.92
CA MET A 788 -67.53 -35.74 74.98
C MET A 788 -67.91 -35.93 73.49
N ALA A 789 -68.98 -36.66 73.19
CA ALA A 789 -69.43 -36.92 71.81
C ALA A 789 -70.39 -35.84 71.25
N LYS A 790 -70.56 -34.69 71.94
CA LYS A 790 -71.46 -33.58 71.54
C LYS A 790 -70.77 -32.24 71.23
N GLN A 791 -69.45 -32.22 71.05
CA GLN A 791 -68.71 -31.15 70.37
C GLN A 791 -67.90 -31.77 69.23
#